data_AF-A0AAV1K5B4-F1
#
_entry.id   AF-A0AAV1K5B4-F1
#
_cell.length_a   1.000
_cell.length_b   1.000
_cell.length_c   1.000
_cell.angle_alpha   90.00
_cell.angle_beta   90.00
_cell.angle_gamma   90.00
#
_symmetry.space_group_name_H-M   'P 1'
#
loop_
_entity.id
_entity.type
_entity.pdbx_description
1 polymer ?
#
loop_
_entity_poly.entity_id
_entity_poly.type
_entity_poly.pdbx_seq_one_letter_code
_entity_poly.pdbx_strand_id
1 'polypeptide(L)'
;MDVKYEIKTSEKRGRYLVAAKDLRAGERILTDQPFVLGPSSDTSLLCFNCYLPLINKFFVCKFCAVAPICPGDGCPEGIAKWHTKSECDFYRELKLNDGLNPMRMVQNVGSLLALRAFLQKRSNTKGWEEFIKLETHLDQRRNSSVWEYYQNTVNFLDSLKLLEGPEDKTLVQKVCAVIDVNSFEVRGPPISGLGYAETLRGVYMQAALLEHDCIGNTIISINDNNVLLCHASTDIKKGEMIFYNYTDPLKGTALRQEHLVLGKYFECTCKRCTDVTELGTHMSSALCPACKTGFVTKRLDKWECHTCKKEADDSVVGFKVKCCSDKLDVINKKDEKELEEYIRNVSLVLAPNHYLLIDAKQRLAGVLRDAISREPRPTKKMMRRKVDLCQELLPVLEVLSPGISRTKAITMYELHLGIVQLAKKMFDARDITAPKYLDELLSAEKYLKSSLEMLLIEPGNSPEVSVHFDFWSPAIAMADQSSVLALFILAVGITVHFSLHKVEEGHLAVYYRGGALLPITSQPGFHMMIPLLTSYKAIQTTLQTDEVKNVPCGTSGGVMIYFERIEVVNKLEPGSVLDVVRNFTADYDKTLIFNKVHHELNQFCSAHTLHEVYIDLFDQIDENLRTALQSDLNEMAPGLKVQAVRVTKPKIPEAIRKNYELMEAEKSKLLIAAQHQKVVEKEAETARRKALIEAEKEAQVAKIQYDQKIMEKESLQKIELIEDSIHKAKQQTKAEADYYNLKKQAEANKLLLTREYLELKKYEALALNNKIYFGSDIPNMFLQASVGDTAIPKNIVE
;
A
#
# COMPACT_ATOMS: atom_id res chain seq x y z
N MET A 1 -32.26 3.71 -37.64
CA MET A 1 -30.92 4.32 -37.65
C MET A 1 -30.05 3.47 -38.56
N ASP A 2 -29.34 4.07 -39.51
CA ASP A 2 -28.40 3.32 -40.34
C ASP A 2 -27.32 2.68 -39.47
N VAL A 3 -27.18 1.37 -39.58
CA VAL A 3 -26.14 0.59 -38.91
C VAL A 3 -24.79 1.08 -39.44
N LYS A 4 -23.90 1.51 -38.55
CA LYS A 4 -22.58 2.06 -38.92
C LYS A 4 -21.47 1.02 -38.92
N TYR A 5 -21.60 0.00 -38.09
CA TYR A 5 -20.63 -1.07 -37.95
C TYR A 5 -21.34 -2.42 -37.79
N GLU A 6 -20.63 -3.50 -38.15
CA GLU A 6 -21.03 -4.89 -37.96
C GLU A 6 -19.98 -5.61 -37.11
N ILE A 7 -20.41 -6.55 -36.28
CA ILE A 7 -19.51 -7.43 -35.51
C ILE A 7 -19.25 -8.68 -36.36
N LYS A 8 -17.99 -8.98 -36.61
CA LYS A 8 -17.54 -10.23 -37.26
C LYS A 8 -16.67 -11.04 -36.31
N THR A 9 -16.50 -12.32 -36.63
CA THR A 9 -15.69 -13.24 -35.82
C THR A 9 -14.65 -13.92 -36.72
N SER A 10 -13.42 -14.08 -36.21
CA SER A 10 -12.36 -14.85 -36.86
C SER A 10 -11.59 -15.66 -35.82
N GLU A 11 -10.95 -16.76 -36.24
CA GLU A 11 -10.13 -17.59 -35.35
C GLU A 11 -8.92 -16.82 -34.79
N LYS A 12 -8.32 -15.93 -35.59
CA LYS A 12 -7.11 -15.18 -35.18
C LYS A 12 -7.41 -14.00 -34.24
N ARG A 13 -8.56 -13.33 -34.40
CA ARG A 13 -8.86 -12.05 -33.73
C ARG A 13 -10.08 -12.09 -32.81
N GLY A 14 -10.71 -13.25 -32.67
CA GLY A 14 -11.99 -13.33 -31.97
C GLY A 14 -13.04 -12.44 -32.64
N ARG A 15 -13.78 -11.67 -31.83
CA ARG A 15 -14.84 -10.75 -32.30
C ARG A 15 -14.26 -9.36 -32.56
N TYR A 16 -14.58 -8.76 -33.70
CA TYR A 16 -14.05 -7.46 -34.11
C TYR A 16 -15.07 -6.64 -34.92
N LEU A 17 -14.83 -5.33 -35.02
CA LEU A 17 -15.71 -4.40 -35.74
C LEU A 17 -15.26 -4.17 -37.19
N VAL A 18 -16.24 -4.16 -38.11
CA VAL A 18 -16.08 -3.70 -39.50
C VAL A 18 -17.10 -2.63 -39.85
N ALA A 19 -16.77 -1.74 -40.78
CA ALA A 19 -17.68 -0.70 -41.23
C ALA A 19 -18.84 -1.29 -42.04
N ALA A 20 -20.08 -1.01 -41.65
CA ALA A 20 -21.29 -1.48 -42.35
C ALA A 20 -21.62 -0.62 -43.58
N LYS A 21 -21.04 0.58 -43.64
CA LYS A 21 -21.15 1.57 -44.71
C LYS A 21 -19.85 2.36 -44.83
N ASP A 22 -19.74 3.21 -45.85
CA ASP A 22 -18.66 4.19 -45.93
C ASP A 22 -18.83 5.22 -44.79
N LEU A 23 -17.79 5.38 -43.98
CA LEU A 23 -17.70 6.33 -42.87
C LEU A 23 -16.72 7.43 -43.24
N ARG A 24 -17.10 8.69 -43.03
CA ARG A 24 -16.20 9.83 -43.26
C ARG A 24 -15.38 10.16 -42.01
N ALA A 25 -14.20 10.72 -42.18
CA ALA A 25 -13.43 11.29 -41.09
C ALA A 25 -14.29 12.26 -40.25
N GLY A 26 -14.26 12.11 -38.93
CA GLY A 26 -15.08 12.84 -37.97
C GLY A 26 -16.48 12.25 -37.74
N GLU A 27 -16.92 11.27 -38.53
CA GLU A 27 -18.21 10.63 -38.29
C GLU A 27 -18.17 9.76 -37.01
N ARG A 28 -19.15 9.97 -36.12
CA ARG A 28 -19.31 9.15 -34.91
C ARG A 28 -19.71 7.73 -35.27
N ILE A 29 -18.87 6.75 -34.94
CA ILE A 29 -19.08 5.32 -35.22
C ILE A 29 -20.00 4.71 -34.16
N LEU A 30 -19.64 4.89 -32.89
CA LEU A 30 -20.38 4.36 -31.74
C LEU A 30 -20.31 5.26 -30.52
N THR A 31 -21.24 5.03 -29.60
CA THR A 31 -21.30 5.65 -28.28
C THR A 31 -21.52 4.54 -27.27
N ASP A 32 -20.69 4.49 -26.25
CA ASP A 32 -20.69 3.39 -25.30
C ASP A 32 -20.71 3.89 -23.86
N GLN A 33 -21.55 3.25 -23.05
CA GLN A 33 -21.67 3.53 -21.63
C GLN A 33 -20.77 2.56 -20.86
N PRO A 34 -20.10 3.00 -19.79
CA PRO A 34 -19.28 2.10 -19.00
C PRO A 34 -20.19 1.09 -18.29
N PHE A 35 -19.94 -0.20 -18.52
CA PHE A 35 -20.60 -1.28 -17.76
C PHE A 35 -20.22 -1.22 -16.28
N VAL A 36 -18.95 -0.92 -16.03
CA VAL A 36 -18.39 -0.68 -14.71
C VAL A 36 -17.32 0.40 -14.84
N LEU A 37 -17.22 1.26 -13.83
CA LEU A 37 -16.19 2.29 -13.69
C LEU A 37 -15.65 2.21 -12.25
N GLY A 38 -14.38 2.56 -12.05
CA GLY A 38 -13.76 2.55 -10.72
C GLY A 38 -12.28 2.92 -10.75
N PRO A 39 -11.64 2.99 -9.58
CA PRO A 39 -10.21 3.26 -9.47
C PRO A 39 -9.36 2.14 -10.07
N SER A 40 -8.14 2.50 -10.47
CA SER A 40 -7.07 1.53 -10.73
C SER A 40 -6.59 0.89 -9.43
N SER A 41 -5.90 -0.25 -9.52
CA SER A 41 -5.52 -1.03 -8.34
C SER A 41 -4.55 -0.31 -7.39
N ASP A 42 -3.75 0.63 -7.90
CA ASP A 42 -2.75 1.40 -7.11
C ASP A 42 -3.23 2.81 -6.73
N THR A 43 -4.55 3.05 -6.70
CA THR A 43 -5.12 4.40 -6.46
C THR A 43 -5.18 4.77 -4.98
N SER A 44 -5.04 6.07 -4.70
CA SER A 44 -5.36 6.66 -3.40
C SER A 44 -6.84 6.49 -3.03
N LEU A 45 -7.21 6.73 -1.75
CA LEU A 45 -8.60 6.59 -1.33
C LEU A 45 -9.49 7.59 -2.07
N LEU A 46 -10.50 7.09 -2.79
CA LEU A 46 -11.49 7.90 -3.48
C LEU A 46 -12.86 7.83 -2.81
N CYS A 47 -13.68 8.84 -3.04
CA CYS A 47 -15.10 8.77 -2.76
C CYS A 47 -15.73 7.70 -3.64
N PHE A 48 -16.39 6.71 -3.03
CA PHE A 48 -17.03 5.62 -3.78
C PHE A 48 -18.19 6.15 -4.64
N ASN A 49 -18.76 7.30 -4.28
CA ASN A 49 -19.89 7.87 -4.98
C ASN A 49 -19.49 8.77 -6.16
N CYS A 50 -18.52 9.67 -5.99
CA CYS A 50 -18.15 10.61 -7.06
C CYS A 50 -16.70 10.51 -7.54
N TYR A 51 -15.88 9.60 -7.00
CA TYR A 51 -14.46 9.42 -7.34
C TYR A 51 -13.54 10.63 -7.07
N LEU A 52 -14.00 11.64 -6.35
CA LEU A 52 -13.09 12.67 -5.84
C LEU A 52 -12.14 12.06 -4.79
N PRO A 53 -10.84 12.40 -4.81
CA PRO A 53 -9.88 11.93 -3.80
C PRO A 53 -10.25 12.36 -2.39
N LEU A 54 -10.13 11.44 -1.44
CA LEU A 54 -10.37 11.65 -0.02
C LEU A 54 -9.02 11.79 0.69
N ILE A 55 -8.49 13.01 0.76
CA ILE A 55 -7.13 13.27 1.23
C ILE A 55 -7.02 13.20 2.77
N ASN A 56 -7.77 14.06 3.48
CA ASN A 56 -7.59 14.25 4.93
C ASN A 56 -8.70 13.64 5.79
N LYS A 57 -9.93 13.59 5.27
CA LYS A 57 -11.13 13.13 5.99
C LYS A 57 -12.11 12.49 5.00
N PHE A 58 -12.80 11.46 5.45
CA PHE A 58 -13.95 10.88 4.77
C PHE A 58 -15.06 10.60 5.77
N PHE A 59 -16.30 10.53 5.28
CA PHE A 59 -17.43 10.00 6.03
C PHE A 59 -17.85 8.67 5.41
N VAL A 60 -18.68 7.91 6.11
CA VAL A 60 -19.35 6.74 5.52
C VAL A 60 -20.75 7.12 5.06
N CYS A 61 -21.22 6.47 4.00
CA CYS A 61 -22.58 6.63 3.49
C CYS A 61 -23.60 6.45 4.61
N LYS A 62 -24.55 7.38 4.75
CA LYS A 62 -25.54 7.39 5.86
C LYS A 62 -26.46 6.16 5.86
N PHE A 63 -26.64 5.51 4.71
CA PHE A 63 -27.58 4.40 4.55
C PHE A 63 -26.95 3.02 4.81
N CYS A 64 -25.75 2.76 4.27
CA CYS A 64 -25.04 1.50 4.52
C CYS A 64 -24.04 1.58 5.67
N ALA A 65 -23.60 2.79 6.02
CA ALA A 65 -22.56 3.06 7.01
C ALA A 65 -21.25 2.29 6.77
N VAL A 66 -20.93 2.02 5.49
CA VAL A 66 -19.73 1.31 5.02
C VAL A 66 -18.97 2.12 3.96
N ALA A 67 -19.64 2.51 2.86
CA ALA A 67 -18.97 3.10 1.70
C ALA A 67 -18.35 4.48 2.04
N PRO A 68 -17.04 4.70 1.80
CA PRO A 68 -16.40 6.00 1.98
C PRO A 68 -16.94 7.06 1.01
N ILE A 69 -17.35 8.21 1.53
CA ILE A 69 -17.90 9.33 0.78
C ILE A 69 -17.28 10.67 1.19
N CYS A 70 -17.48 11.69 0.33
CA CYS A 70 -17.02 13.06 0.59
C CYS A 70 -17.54 13.60 1.94
N PRO A 71 -16.71 14.38 2.66
CA PRO A 71 -17.12 15.07 3.89
C PRO A 71 -18.03 16.29 3.64
N GLY A 72 -18.62 16.81 4.72
CA GLY A 72 -19.39 18.06 4.68
C GLY A 72 -20.73 17.94 3.94
N ASP A 73 -20.98 18.86 3.01
CA ASP A 73 -22.20 18.91 2.18
C ASP A 73 -22.32 17.73 1.18
N GLY A 74 -21.34 16.84 1.14
CA GLY A 74 -21.35 15.61 0.35
C GLY A 74 -20.69 15.77 -1.01
N CYS A 75 -21.06 14.90 -1.95
CA CYS A 75 -20.51 14.94 -3.31
C CYS A 75 -21.09 16.14 -4.08
N PRO A 76 -20.27 16.88 -4.86
CA PRO A 76 -20.74 18.03 -5.63
C PRO A 76 -21.91 17.69 -6.57
N GLU A 77 -22.84 18.64 -6.73
CA GLU A 77 -23.89 18.57 -7.73
C GLU A 77 -23.29 18.68 -9.14
N GLY A 78 -23.82 17.91 -10.09
CA GLY A 78 -23.31 17.85 -11.48
C GLY A 78 -22.28 16.73 -11.74
N ILE A 79 -21.75 16.06 -10.72
CA ILE A 79 -20.89 14.87 -10.89
C ILE A 79 -21.73 13.60 -10.84
N ALA A 80 -21.45 12.66 -11.76
CA ALA A 80 -22.11 11.35 -11.80
C ALA A 80 -21.89 10.56 -10.49
N LYS A 81 -22.96 9.94 -10.00
CA LYS A 81 -22.99 9.18 -8.74
C LYS A 81 -22.95 7.69 -9.01
N TRP A 82 -21.97 7.00 -8.45
CA TRP A 82 -21.63 5.60 -8.71
C TRP A 82 -21.96 4.66 -7.56
N HIS A 83 -22.21 5.19 -6.36
CA HIS A 83 -22.66 4.36 -5.26
C HIS A 83 -24.15 4.05 -5.42
N THR A 84 -24.45 2.97 -6.12
CA THR A 84 -25.82 2.59 -6.48
C THR A 84 -26.61 2.09 -5.27
N LYS A 85 -27.94 2.13 -5.35
CA LYS A 85 -28.82 1.61 -4.30
C LYS A 85 -28.56 0.12 -4.03
N SER A 86 -28.37 -0.69 -5.07
CA SER A 86 -28.05 -2.12 -4.93
C SER A 86 -26.71 -2.35 -4.24
N GLU A 87 -25.67 -1.57 -4.56
CA GLU A 87 -24.38 -1.62 -3.85
C GLU A 87 -24.54 -1.18 -2.38
N CYS A 88 -25.35 -0.15 -2.13
CA CYS A 88 -25.64 0.34 -0.78
C CYS A 88 -26.40 -0.69 0.06
N ASP A 89 -27.43 -1.33 -0.49
CA ASP A 89 -28.20 -2.37 0.19
C ASP A 89 -27.31 -3.58 0.51
N PHE A 90 -26.46 -4.01 -0.43
CA PHE A 90 -25.45 -5.06 -0.21
C PHE A 90 -24.52 -4.74 0.97
N TYR A 91 -23.93 -3.55 1.01
CA TYR A 91 -23.06 -3.17 2.13
C TYR A 91 -23.82 -3.06 3.46
N ARG A 92 -25.08 -2.62 3.44
CA ARG A 92 -25.91 -2.54 4.64
C ARG A 92 -26.17 -3.92 5.22
N GLU A 93 -26.58 -4.88 4.38
CA GLU A 93 -26.81 -6.27 4.79
C GLU A 93 -25.54 -6.89 5.37
N LEU A 94 -24.40 -6.72 4.69
CA LEU A 94 -23.12 -7.26 5.14
C LEU A 94 -22.65 -6.63 6.46
N LYS A 95 -22.94 -5.34 6.68
CA LYS A 95 -22.67 -4.69 7.96
C LYS A 95 -23.55 -5.23 9.10
N LEU A 96 -24.84 -5.43 8.85
CA LEU A 96 -25.80 -5.90 9.86
C LEU A 96 -25.57 -7.36 10.23
N ASN A 97 -25.29 -8.22 9.25
CA ASN A 97 -25.15 -9.65 9.46
C ASN A 97 -23.75 -10.05 9.93
N ASP A 98 -22.71 -9.39 9.40
CA ASP A 98 -21.31 -9.83 9.56
C ASP A 98 -20.40 -8.78 10.20
N GLY A 99 -20.93 -7.62 10.59
CA GLY A 99 -20.16 -6.59 11.30
C GLY A 99 -19.07 -5.93 10.45
N LEU A 100 -19.28 -5.79 9.13
CA LEU A 100 -18.29 -5.21 8.22
C LEU A 100 -17.77 -3.83 8.70
N ASN A 101 -16.46 -3.75 8.92
CA ASN A 101 -15.78 -2.50 9.24
C ASN A 101 -15.49 -1.69 7.94
N PRO A 102 -15.88 -0.40 7.88
CA PRO A 102 -15.57 0.48 6.74
C PRO A 102 -14.09 0.51 6.35
N MET A 103 -13.17 0.33 7.32
CA MET A 103 -11.72 0.32 7.09
C MET A 103 -11.27 -0.77 6.15
N ARG A 104 -12.02 -1.87 6.08
CA ARG A 104 -11.74 -2.94 5.14
C ARG A 104 -11.91 -2.48 3.69
N MET A 105 -12.91 -1.64 3.41
CA MET A 105 -13.13 -1.07 2.08
C MET A 105 -12.03 -0.05 1.74
N VAL A 106 -11.62 0.75 2.74
CA VAL A 106 -10.53 1.74 2.58
C VAL A 106 -9.20 1.05 2.24
N GLN A 107 -8.85 -0.01 2.95
CA GLN A 107 -7.62 -0.78 2.73
C GLN A 107 -7.61 -1.53 1.38
N ASN A 108 -8.78 -1.79 0.79
CA ASN A 108 -8.94 -2.56 -0.43
C ASN A 108 -9.57 -1.74 -1.57
N VAL A 109 -9.36 -0.42 -1.60
CA VAL A 109 -9.92 0.48 -2.61
C VAL A 109 -9.58 0.05 -4.04
N GLY A 110 -8.36 -0.50 -4.26
CA GLY A 110 -7.93 -1.02 -5.56
C GLY A 110 -8.73 -2.23 -6.08
N SER A 111 -9.50 -2.89 -5.21
CA SER A 111 -10.40 -3.98 -5.58
C SER A 111 -11.85 -3.53 -5.84
N LEU A 112 -12.15 -2.22 -5.70
CA LEU A 112 -13.51 -1.68 -5.85
C LEU A 112 -14.08 -1.93 -7.25
N LEU A 113 -13.26 -1.76 -8.30
CA LEU A 113 -13.69 -1.97 -9.68
C LEU A 113 -14.13 -3.43 -9.92
N ALA A 114 -13.31 -4.39 -9.47
CA ALA A 114 -13.61 -5.82 -9.57
C ALA A 114 -14.84 -6.20 -8.73
N LEU A 115 -14.96 -5.66 -7.52
CA LEU A 115 -16.14 -5.84 -6.67
C LEU A 115 -17.42 -5.36 -7.37
N ARG A 116 -17.40 -4.15 -7.93
CA ARG A 116 -18.55 -3.58 -8.66
C ARG A 116 -18.92 -4.41 -9.87
N ALA A 117 -17.93 -4.85 -10.65
CA ALA A 117 -18.17 -5.74 -11.78
C ALA A 117 -18.83 -7.05 -11.31
N PHE A 118 -18.32 -7.67 -10.24
CA PHE A 118 -18.86 -8.91 -9.70
C PHE A 118 -20.30 -8.75 -9.19
N LEU A 119 -20.63 -7.63 -8.54
CA LEU A 119 -21.98 -7.33 -8.07
C LEU A 119 -23.00 -7.20 -9.22
N GLN A 120 -22.55 -6.86 -10.44
CA GLN A 120 -23.44 -6.82 -11.62
C GLN A 120 -24.04 -8.17 -11.98
N LYS A 121 -23.44 -9.29 -11.55
CA LYS A 121 -24.04 -10.64 -11.67
C LYS A 121 -25.47 -10.69 -11.08
N ARG A 122 -25.71 -9.90 -10.02
CA ARG A 122 -27.02 -9.82 -9.33
C ARG A 122 -27.90 -8.68 -9.84
N SER A 123 -27.34 -7.51 -10.13
CA SER A 123 -28.12 -6.31 -10.51
C SER A 123 -28.39 -6.16 -12.01
N ASN A 124 -27.54 -6.70 -12.89
CA ASN A 124 -27.65 -6.57 -14.34
C ASN A 124 -27.21 -7.86 -15.06
N THR A 125 -28.04 -8.91 -14.97
CA THR A 125 -27.74 -10.24 -15.52
C THR A 125 -27.48 -10.21 -17.04
N LYS A 126 -28.23 -9.42 -17.81
CA LYS A 126 -28.03 -9.31 -19.26
C LYS A 126 -26.67 -8.68 -19.62
N GLY A 127 -26.30 -7.60 -18.95
CA GLY A 127 -24.98 -6.98 -19.16
C GLY A 127 -23.84 -7.88 -18.68
N TRP A 128 -24.05 -8.62 -17.59
CA TRP A 128 -23.10 -9.59 -17.08
C TRP A 128 -22.81 -10.74 -18.06
N GLU A 129 -23.83 -11.26 -18.75
CA GLU A 129 -23.66 -12.29 -19.78
C GLU A 129 -22.80 -11.82 -20.95
N GLU A 130 -22.90 -10.56 -21.35
CA GLU A 130 -22.01 -9.98 -22.39
C GLU A 130 -20.62 -9.67 -21.86
N PHE A 131 -20.52 -9.14 -20.64
CA PHE A 131 -19.26 -8.84 -19.98
C PHE A 131 -18.36 -10.08 -19.85
N ILE A 132 -18.93 -11.23 -19.47
CA ILE A 132 -18.14 -12.46 -19.25
C ILE A 132 -17.70 -13.16 -20.55
N LYS A 133 -18.22 -12.72 -21.70
CA LYS A 133 -17.81 -13.14 -23.05
C LYS A 133 -16.63 -12.31 -23.58
N LEU A 134 -16.26 -11.21 -22.94
CA LEU A 134 -15.08 -10.44 -23.30
C LEU A 134 -13.82 -11.29 -23.14
N GLU A 135 -12.80 -11.00 -23.93
CA GLU A 135 -11.56 -11.77 -23.95
C GLU A 135 -10.81 -11.61 -22.62
N THR A 136 -10.17 -12.68 -22.16
CA THR A 136 -9.52 -12.75 -20.84
C THR A 136 -8.12 -13.29 -20.88
N HIS A 137 -7.71 -14.02 -21.93
CA HIS A 137 -6.42 -14.70 -21.99
C HIS A 137 -6.11 -15.54 -20.73
N LEU A 138 -7.16 -16.11 -20.12
CA LEU A 138 -7.08 -16.77 -18.82
C LEU A 138 -6.00 -17.85 -18.77
N ASP A 139 -5.88 -18.67 -19.81
CA ASP A 139 -4.95 -19.79 -19.84
C ASP A 139 -3.49 -19.32 -19.83
N GLN A 140 -3.18 -18.22 -20.53
CA GLN A 140 -1.85 -17.59 -20.52
C GLN A 140 -1.58 -16.88 -19.19
N ARG A 141 -2.62 -16.38 -18.53
CA ARG A 141 -2.54 -15.67 -17.26
C ARG A 141 -2.37 -16.59 -16.05
N ARG A 142 -2.87 -17.84 -16.11
CA ARG A 142 -2.71 -18.82 -15.02
C ARG A 142 -1.24 -18.97 -14.63
N ASN A 143 -0.96 -18.99 -13.33
CA ASN A 143 0.40 -19.12 -12.76
C ASN A 143 1.38 -18.00 -13.15
N SER A 144 0.90 -16.83 -13.58
CA SER A 144 1.72 -15.63 -13.78
C SER A 144 1.75 -14.76 -12.53
N SER A 145 2.70 -13.81 -12.47
CA SER A 145 2.74 -12.79 -11.42
C SER A 145 1.46 -11.95 -11.35
N VAL A 146 0.79 -11.74 -12.48
CA VAL A 146 -0.51 -11.06 -12.57
C VAL A 146 -1.58 -11.87 -11.85
N TRP A 147 -1.59 -13.20 -12.01
CA TRP A 147 -2.54 -14.06 -11.30
C TRP A 147 -2.37 -13.98 -9.77
N GLU A 148 -1.13 -14.01 -9.31
CA GLU A 148 -0.79 -13.87 -7.88
C GLU A 148 -1.19 -12.51 -7.33
N TYR A 149 -0.95 -11.43 -8.09
CA TYR A 149 -1.35 -10.07 -7.71
C TYR A 149 -2.85 -9.98 -7.42
N TYR A 150 -3.69 -10.54 -8.29
CA TYR A 150 -5.15 -10.53 -8.11
C TYR A 150 -5.66 -11.56 -7.09
N GLN A 151 -4.80 -12.42 -6.54
CA GLN A 151 -5.18 -13.28 -5.42
C GLN A 151 -5.60 -12.46 -4.20
N ASN A 152 -5.02 -11.26 -4.01
CA ASN A 152 -5.45 -10.33 -2.97
C ASN A 152 -6.90 -9.87 -3.17
N THR A 153 -7.30 -9.58 -4.41
CA THR A 153 -8.69 -9.24 -4.75
C THR A 153 -9.63 -10.42 -4.51
N VAL A 154 -9.23 -11.63 -4.89
CA VAL A 154 -10.01 -12.86 -4.62
C VAL A 154 -10.21 -13.04 -3.12
N ASN A 155 -9.12 -12.94 -2.34
CA ASN A 155 -9.16 -13.07 -0.88
C ASN A 155 -10.04 -11.99 -0.26
N PHE A 156 -9.97 -10.74 -0.74
CA PHE A 156 -10.83 -9.66 -0.29
C PHE A 156 -12.31 -9.98 -0.55
N LEU A 157 -12.70 -10.39 -1.76
CA LEU A 157 -14.09 -10.75 -2.09
C LEU A 157 -14.59 -11.97 -1.30
N ASP A 158 -13.74 -13.00 -1.14
CA ASP A 158 -14.02 -14.19 -0.30
C ASP A 158 -14.35 -13.76 1.13
N SER A 159 -13.56 -12.82 1.63
CA SER A 159 -13.68 -12.30 2.98
C SER A 159 -14.93 -11.42 3.21
N LEU A 160 -15.58 -10.97 2.13
CA LEU A 160 -16.92 -10.35 2.13
C LEU A 160 -18.05 -11.38 2.01
N LYS A 161 -17.75 -12.69 2.08
CA LYS A 161 -18.71 -13.80 1.92
C LYS A 161 -19.49 -13.75 0.62
N LEU A 162 -18.86 -13.22 -0.45
CA LEU A 162 -19.45 -13.18 -1.79
C LEU A 162 -19.25 -14.47 -2.59
N LEU A 163 -18.34 -15.34 -2.14
CA LEU A 163 -17.92 -16.53 -2.88
C LEU A 163 -18.43 -17.77 -2.13
N GLU A 164 -19.22 -18.60 -2.82
CA GLU A 164 -19.84 -19.80 -2.22
C GLU A 164 -18.98 -21.05 -2.43
N GLY A 165 -18.01 -21.01 -3.36
CA GLY A 165 -17.13 -22.12 -3.67
C GLY A 165 -15.90 -21.76 -4.52
N PRO A 166 -15.07 -22.77 -4.88
CA PRO A 166 -13.86 -22.56 -5.69
C PRO A 166 -14.14 -22.03 -7.09
N GLU A 167 -15.30 -22.34 -7.67
CA GLU A 167 -15.71 -21.81 -8.97
C GLU A 167 -15.85 -20.28 -8.94
N ASP A 168 -16.41 -19.70 -7.87
CA ASP A 168 -16.51 -18.26 -7.72
C ASP A 168 -15.14 -17.59 -7.57
N LYS A 169 -14.16 -18.26 -6.94
CA LYS A 169 -12.78 -17.77 -6.88
C LYS A 169 -12.15 -17.67 -8.27
N THR A 170 -12.37 -18.69 -9.11
CA THR A 170 -11.93 -18.65 -10.52
C THR A 170 -12.70 -17.61 -11.34
N LEU A 171 -13.97 -17.39 -11.01
CA LEU A 171 -14.80 -16.36 -11.64
C LEU A 171 -14.30 -14.95 -11.32
N VAL A 172 -13.88 -14.68 -10.08
CA VAL A 172 -13.27 -13.38 -9.73
C VAL A 172 -11.97 -13.17 -10.51
N GLN A 173 -11.13 -14.19 -10.65
CA GLN A 173 -9.94 -14.11 -11.51
C GLN A 173 -10.31 -13.80 -12.97
N LYS A 174 -11.38 -14.42 -13.49
CA LYS A 174 -11.93 -14.11 -14.81
C LYS A 174 -12.39 -12.66 -14.92
N VAL A 175 -13.09 -12.12 -13.92
CA VAL A 175 -13.52 -10.71 -13.89
C VAL A 175 -12.33 -9.76 -13.93
N CYS A 176 -11.31 -10.01 -13.10
CA CYS A 176 -10.08 -9.22 -13.11
C CYS A 176 -9.37 -9.29 -14.47
N ALA A 177 -9.39 -10.45 -15.13
CA ALA A 177 -8.85 -10.62 -16.48
C ALA A 177 -9.63 -9.83 -17.54
N VAL A 178 -10.97 -9.86 -17.49
CA VAL A 178 -11.80 -9.02 -18.38
C VAL A 178 -11.45 -7.54 -18.20
N ILE A 179 -11.37 -7.05 -16.96
CA ILE A 179 -11.07 -5.64 -16.67
C ILE A 179 -9.69 -5.26 -17.22
N ASP A 180 -8.68 -6.08 -16.98
CA ASP A 180 -7.30 -5.78 -17.39
C ASP A 180 -7.14 -5.71 -18.92
N VAL A 181 -7.77 -6.66 -19.63
CA VAL A 181 -7.67 -6.76 -21.09
C VAL A 181 -8.59 -5.77 -21.82
N ASN A 182 -9.74 -5.39 -21.26
CA ASN A 182 -10.79 -4.66 -21.99
C ASN A 182 -11.14 -3.26 -21.43
N SER A 183 -10.50 -2.83 -20.34
CA SER A 183 -10.76 -1.50 -19.79
C SER A 183 -10.08 -0.38 -20.58
N PHE A 184 -10.71 0.80 -20.51
CA PHE A 184 -10.22 2.06 -21.01
C PHE A 184 -9.87 2.97 -19.84
N GLU A 185 -8.84 3.79 -20.04
CA GLU A 185 -8.46 4.82 -19.09
C GLU A 185 -9.49 5.96 -19.14
N VAL A 186 -9.99 6.34 -17.97
CA VAL A 186 -11.01 7.37 -17.81
C VAL A 186 -10.48 8.44 -16.86
N ARG A 187 -10.57 9.70 -17.27
CA ARG A 187 -10.19 10.82 -16.41
C ARG A 187 -11.21 10.96 -15.28
N GLY A 188 -10.77 10.88 -14.04
CA GLY A 188 -11.60 11.17 -12.87
C GLY A 188 -11.97 12.66 -12.80
N PRO A 189 -12.91 13.03 -11.90
CA PRO A 189 -13.28 14.42 -11.72
C PRO A 189 -12.10 15.25 -11.21
N PRO A 190 -11.89 16.46 -11.74
CA PRO A 190 -10.79 17.32 -11.32
C PRO A 190 -10.98 17.80 -9.88
N ILE A 191 -9.88 17.89 -9.13
CA ILE A 191 -9.89 18.48 -7.80
C ILE A 191 -9.81 20.01 -7.92
N SER A 192 -10.80 20.71 -7.38
CA SER A 192 -10.79 22.18 -7.32
C SER A 192 -9.51 22.70 -6.65
N GLY A 193 -8.78 23.58 -7.34
CA GLY A 193 -7.59 24.27 -6.81
C GLY A 193 -6.25 23.53 -6.94
N LEU A 194 -6.23 22.23 -7.29
CA LEU A 194 -4.99 21.45 -7.42
C LEU A 194 -4.66 21.04 -8.87
N GLY A 195 -5.60 21.21 -9.80
CA GLY A 195 -5.38 20.95 -11.24
C GLY A 195 -5.07 19.48 -11.60
N TYR A 196 -5.16 18.57 -10.64
CA TYR A 196 -4.95 17.13 -10.81
C TYR A 196 -6.29 16.37 -10.77
N ALA A 197 -6.36 15.28 -11.52
CA ALA A 197 -7.48 14.35 -11.56
C ALA A 197 -6.92 12.92 -11.46
N GLU A 198 -7.53 12.08 -10.64
CA GLU A 198 -7.13 10.67 -10.54
C GLU A 198 -7.53 9.89 -11.79
N THR A 199 -6.77 8.84 -12.09
CA THR A 199 -7.01 8.00 -13.27
C THR A 199 -7.90 6.81 -12.91
N LEU A 200 -9.07 6.74 -13.54
CA LEU A 200 -10.04 5.66 -13.39
C LEU A 200 -9.93 4.66 -14.54
N ARG A 201 -10.54 3.48 -14.37
CA ARG A 201 -10.69 2.48 -15.42
C ARG A 201 -12.15 2.10 -15.58
N GLY A 202 -12.60 2.07 -16.84
CA GLY A 202 -13.96 1.70 -17.21
C GLY A 202 -13.99 0.62 -18.27
N VAL A 203 -14.92 -0.34 -18.17
CA VAL A 203 -15.13 -1.34 -19.22
C VAL A 203 -16.29 -0.91 -20.10
N TYR A 204 -16.00 -0.68 -21.37
CA TYR A 204 -16.95 -0.24 -22.40
C TYR A 204 -17.14 -1.39 -23.39
N MET A 205 -18.24 -2.13 -23.25
CA MET A 205 -18.39 -3.45 -23.88
C MET A 205 -18.42 -3.41 -25.42
N GLN A 206 -18.96 -2.35 -26.01
CA GLN A 206 -18.96 -2.17 -27.47
C GLN A 206 -17.60 -1.68 -27.96
N ALA A 207 -16.98 -0.74 -27.24
CA ALA A 207 -15.67 -0.21 -27.60
C ALA A 207 -14.55 -1.25 -27.44
N ALA A 208 -14.69 -2.21 -26.51
CA ALA A 208 -13.77 -3.32 -26.31
C ALA A 208 -13.63 -4.25 -27.54
N LEU A 209 -14.53 -4.17 -28.51
CA LEU A 209 -14.47 -4.93 -29.77
C LEU A 209 -13.60 -4.26 -30.85
N LEU A 210 -13.11 -3.04 -30.61
CA LEU A 210 -12.22 -2.35 -31.54
C LEU A 210 -10.85 -3.02 -31.52
N GLU A 211 -10.40 -3.55 -32.66
CA GLU A 211 -9.12 -4.26 -32.76
C GLU A 211 -7.93 -3.28 -32.77
N HIS A 212 -6.75 -3.75 -32.36
CA HIS A 212 -5.53 -2.96 -32.43
C HIS A 212 -4.95 -2.81 -33.84
N ASP A 213 -4.58 -1.58 -34.20
CA ASP A 213 -3.52 -1.30 -35.18
C ASP A 213 -2.66 -0.13 -34.66
N CYS A 214 -1.34 -0.16 -34.89
CA CYS A 214 -0.46 0.94 -34.51
C CYS A 214 -0.74 2.22 -35.31
N ILE A 215 -1.44 2.12 -36.44
CA ILE A 215 -2.00 3.21 -37.24
C ILE A 215 -3.53 3.08 -37.20
N GLY A 216 -4.13 3.43 -36.06
CA GLY A 216 -5.57 3.37 -35.88
C GLY A 216 -6.34 4.31 -36.82
N ASN A 217 -7.55 3.91 -37.22
CA ASN A 217 -8.47 4.71 -38.02
C ASN A 217 -9.63 5.29 -37.19
N THR A 218 -9.51 5.27 -35.87
CA THR A 218 -10.47 5.85 -34.93
C THR A 218 -9.81 6.74 -33.90
N ILE A 219 -10.59 7.68 -33.36
CA ILE A 219 -10.26 8.48 -32.19
C ILE A 219 -11.34 8.26 -31.12
N ILE A 220 -10.88 8.09 -29.88
CA ILE A 220 -11.75 7.89 -28.72
C ILE A 220 -11.63 9.10 -27.80
N SER A 221 -12.78 9.64 -27.40
CA SER A 221 -12.91 10.62 -26.33
C SER A 221 -13.94 10.15 -25.31
N ILE A 222 -13.76 10.54 -24.05
CA ILE A 222 -14.70 10.23 -22.98
C ILE A 222 -15.17 11.56 -22.40
N ASN A 223 -16.48 11.76 -22.38
CA ASN A 223 -17.07 13.01 -21.88
C ASN A 223 -17.20 13.01 -20.34
N ASP A 224 -17.63 14.13 -19.76
CA ASP A 224 -17.77 14.30 -18.30
C ASP A 224 -18.78 13.32 -17.65
N ASN A 225 -19.71 12.79 -18.45
CA ASN A 225 -20.65 11.75 -18.02
C ASN A 225 -20.04 10.34 -18.11
N ASN A 226 -18.74 10.24 -18.35
CA ASN A 226 -17.98 9.00 -18.57
C ASN A 226 -18.47 8.18 -19.78
N VAL A 227 -19.13 8.82 -20.75
CA VAL A 227 -19.58 8.15 -21.98
C VAL A 227 -18.47 8.18 -23.01
N LEU A 228 -18.13 7.00 -23.55
CA LEU A 228 -17.13 6.86 -24.58
C LEU A 228 -17.74 7.19 -25.95
N LEU A 229 -17.06 8.06 -26.68
CA LEU A 229 -17.39 8.49 -28.03
C LEU A 229 -16.28 8.05 -28.97
N CYS A 230 -16.60 7.20 -29.94
CA CYS A 230 -15.67 6.73 -30.95
C CYS A 230 -16.02 7.37 -32.30
N HIS A 231 -15.07 8.09 -32.89
CA HIS A 231 -15.21 8.73 -34.20
C HIS A 231 -14.17 8.15 -35.16
N ALA A 232 -14.49 8.14 -36.46
CA ALA A 232 -13.51 7.79 -37.48
C ALA A 232 -12.44 8.90 -37.57
N SER A 233 -11.16 8.56 -37.47
CA SER A 233 -10.08 9.52 -37.68
C SER A 233 -9.80 9.75 -39.16
N THR A 234 -10.07 8.76 -40.00
CA THR A 234 -9.92 8.79 -41.46
C THR A 234 -11.18 8.30 -42.12
N ASP A 235 -11.28 8.42 -43.45
CA ASP A 235 -12.36 7.77 -44.19
C ASP A 235 -12.18 6.25 -44.15
N ILE A 236 -13.24 5.52 -43.81
CA ILE A 236 -13.26 4.05 -43.71
C ILE A 236 -14.30 3.51 -44.69
N LYS A 237 -13.90 2.64 -45.63
CA LYS A 237 -14.82 2.08 -46.62
C LYS A 237 -15.66 0.95 -46.03
N LYS A 238 -16.85 0.75 -46.60
CA LYS A 238 -17.72 -0.38 -46.25
C LYS A 238 -16.93 -1.70 -46.35
N GLY A 239 -16.99 -2.48 -45.28
CA GLY A 239 -16.32 -3.77 -45.16
C GLY A 239 -14.90 -3.71 -44.60
N GLU A 240 -14.30 -2.52 -44.49
CA GLU A 240 -12.99 -2.35 -43.83
C GLU A 240 -13.11 -2.50 -42.31
N MET A 241 -12.00 -2.90 -41.68
CA MET A 241 -11.92 -3.04 -40.23
C MET A 241 -11.79 -1.68 -39.54
N ILE A 242 -12.37 -1.60 -38.35
CA ILE A 242 -12.30 -0.42 -37.51
C ILE A 242 -11.28 -0.69 -36.41
N PHE A 243 -10.19 0.08 -36.42
CA PHE A 243 -9.02 -0.09 -35.59
C PHE A 243 -8.86 1.04 -34.58
N TYR A 244 -8.44 0.69 -33.37
CA TYR A 244 -8.06 1.61 -32.31
C TYR A 244 -6.61 1.34 -31.88
N ASN A 245 -5.81 2.39 -31.67
CA ASN A 245 -4.45 2.20 -31.18
C ASN A 245 -4.46 2.06 -29.64
N TYR A 246 -4.28 0.84 -29.16
CA TYR A 246 -4.15 0.52 -27.72
C TYR A 246 -2.88 1.05 -27.05
N THR A 247 -1.90 1.51 -27.84
CA THR A 247 -0.60 1.96 -27.37
C THR A 247 -0.44 3.46 -27.62
N ASP A 248 0.64 4.05 -27.13
CA ASP A 248 1.05 5.38 -27.55
C ASP A 248 1.64 5.35 -28.98
N PRO A 249 1.05 6.06 -29.96
CA PRO A 249 1.59 6.15 -31.32
C PRO A 249 3.04 6.62 -31.38
N LEU A 250 3.53 7.38 -30.40
CA LEU A 250 4.86 7.98 -30.38
C LEU A 250 5.93 7.11 -29.74
N LYS A 251 5.60 5.91 -29.25
CA LYS A 251 6.60 4.92 -28.82
C LYS A 251 7.20 4.20 -30.02
N GLY A 252 8.43 3.70 -29.89
CA GLY A 252 9.07 2.82 -30.88
C GLY A 252 8.51 1.40 -30.90
N THR A 253 8.81 0.61 -31.94
CA THR A 253 8.20 -0.72 -32.17
C THR A 253 8.39 -1.67 -30.99
N ALA A 254 9.61 -1.77 -30.43
CA ALA A 254 9.88 -2.69 -29.32
C ALA A 254 8.99 -2.41 -28.09
N LEU A 255 8.86 -1.14 -27.69
CA LEU A 255 8.04 -0.74 -26.55
C LEU A 255 6.53 -0.95 -26.80
N ARG A 256 6.06 -0.74 -28.03
CA ARG A 256 4.66 -1.04 -28.38
C ARG A 256 4.40 -2.54 -28.33
N GLN A 257 5.29 -3.37 -28.89
CA GLN A 257 5.16 -4.83 -28.84
C GLN A 257 5.18 -5.34 -27.40
N GLU A 258 6.13 -4.88 -26.58
CA GLU A 258 6.19 -5.22 -25.17
C GLU A 258 4.88 -4.88 -24.44
N HIS A 259 4.33 -3.68 -24.65
CA HIS A 259 3.06 -3.27 -24.05
C HIS A 259 1.89 -4.17 -24.47
N LEU A 260 1.82 -4.56 -25.75
CA LEU A 260 0.76 -5.43 -26.27
C LEU A 260 0.93 -6.89 -25.80
N VAL A 261 2.15 -7.41 -25.74
CA VAL A 261 2.41 -8.76 -25.27
C VAL A 261 2.10 -8.88 -23.77
N LEU A 262 2.57 -7.92 -22.96
CA LEU A 262 2.36 -7.96 -21.51
C LEU A 262 0.92 -7.64 -21.10
N GLY A 263 0.28 -6.67 -21.76
CA GLY A 263 -1.05 -6.18 -21.36
C GLY A 263 -2.22 -6.79 -22.14
N LYS A 264 -1.98 -7.28 -23.37
CA LYS A 264 -3.02 -7.76 -24.30
C LYS A 264 -2.72 -9.15 -24.87
N TYR A 265 -1.60 -9.77 -24.51
CA TYR A 265 -1.25 -11.16 -24.85
C TYR A 265 -1.17 -11.48 -26.35
N PHE A 266 -0.83 -10.50 -27.19
CA PHE A 266 -0.60 -10.73 -28.62
C PHE A 266 0.55 -9.88 -29.19
N GLU A 267 1.13 -10.35 -30.30
CA GLU A 267 2.12 -9.62 -31.08
C GLU A 267 1.46 -8.92 -32.28
N CYS A 268 1.72 -7.61 -32.42
CA CYS A 268 1.16 -6.83 -33.50
C CYS A 268 1.89 -7.08 -34.83
N THR A 269 1.13 -7.35 -35.89
CA THR A 269 1.66 -7.61 -37.24
C THR A 269 1.22 -6.56 -38.26
N CYS A 270 0.85 -5.36 -37.79
CA CYS A 270 0.46 -4.26 -38.66
C CYS A 270 1.64 -3.79 -39.54
N LYS A 271 1.31 -3.04 -40.60
CA LYS A 271 2.29 -2.52 -41.58
C LYS A 271 3.46 -1.79 -40.90
N ARG A 272 3.18 -0.98 -39.87
CA ARG A 272 4.21 -0.25 -39.12
C ARG A 272 5.13 -1.17 -38.33
N CYS A 273 4.61 -2.22 -37.70
CA CYS A 273 5.42 -3.16 -36.93
C CYS A 273 6.28 -4.07 -37.81
N THR A 274 5.80 -4.41 -39.02
CA THR A 274 6.57 -5.21 -39.98
C THR A 274 7.63 -4.40 -40.73
N ASP A 275 7.46 -3.08 -40.79
CA ASP A 275 8.40 -2.17 -41.44
C ASP A 275 9.46 -1.69 -40.44
N VAL A 276 10.72 -2.10 -40.65
CA VAL A 276 11.86 -1.74 -39.81
C VAL A 276 12.15 -0.23 -39.78
N THR A 277 11.64 0.53 -40.76
CA THR A 277 11.75 1.99 -40.81
C THR A 277 10.58 2.71 -40.13
N GLU A 278 9.57 1.96 -39.68
CA GLU A 278 8.31 2.47 -39.14
C GLU A 278 7.64 3.48 -40.09
N LEU A 279 7.40 3.07 -41.34
CA LEU A 279 6.80 3.90 -42.40
C LEU A 279 7.70 5.08 -42.80
N GLY A 280 9.01 4.87 -42.81
CA GLY A 280 10.01 5.90 -43.12
C GLY A 280 10.22 6.96 -42.04
N THR A 281 9.54 6.84 -40.89
CA THR A 281 9.69 7.79 -39.78
C THR A 281 10.98 7.59 -39.00
N HIS A 282 11.59 6.39 -39.07
CA HIS A 282 12.81 6.03 -38.35
C HIS A 282 12.71 6.18 -36.82
N MET A 283 11.50 5.97 -36.28
CA MET A 283 11.18 6.13 -34.85
C MET A 283 12.02 5.23 -33.93
N SER A 284 12.52 4.09 -34.40
CA SER A 284 13.40 3.18 -33.64
C SER A 284 14.81 3.04 -34.26
N SER A 285 15.25 3.99 -35.10
CA SER A 285 16.54 3.93 -35.80
C SER A 285 17.65 4.73 -35.10
N ALA A 286 18.89 4.26 -35.22
CA ALA A 286 20.06 4.99 -34.73
C ALA A 286 20.95 5.49 -35.89
N LEU A 287 21.86 6.44 -35.62
CA LEU A 287 22.86 6.85 -36.60
C LEU A 287 23.89 5.72 -36.81
N CYS A 288 24.27 5.49 -38.06
CA CYS A 288 25.21 4.44 -38.40
C CYS A 288 26.60 4.73 -37.81
N PRO A 289 27.17 3.83 -36.98
CA PRO A 289 28.51 4.02 -36.42
C PRO A 289 29.61 4.11 -37.48
N ALA A 290 29.40 3.51 -38.66
CA ALA A 290 30.42 3.41 -39.70
C ALA A 290 30.46 4.62 -40.65
N CYS A 291 29.32 5.06 -41.19
CA CYS A 291 29.29 6.19 -42.13
C CYS A 291 28.81 7.51 -41.52
N LYS A 292 28.21 7.49 -40.31
CA LYS A 292 27.65 8.65 -39.58
C LYS A 292 26.56 9.46 -40.32
N THR A 293 26.27 9.14 -41.58
CA THR A 293 25.26 9.81 -42.41
C THR A 293 24.00 8.98 -42.60
N GLY A 294 24.12 7.65 -42.62
CA GLY A 294 23.00 6.73 -42.77
C GLY A 294 22.37 6.33 -41.43
N PHE A 295 21.16 5.77 -41.48
CA PHE A 295 20.48 5.21 -40.33
C PHE A 295 20.62 3.68 -40.30
N VAL A 296 20.76 3.13 -39.09
CA VAL A 296 20.68 1.70 -38.83
C VAL A 296 19.33 1.34 -38.24
N THR A 297 18.74 0.27 -38.74
CA THR A 297 17.48 -0.30 -38.22
C THR A 297 17.73 -1.71 -37.73
N LYS A 298 17.02 -2.10 -36.66
CA LYS A 298 17.09 -3.45 -36.10
C LYS A 298 16.20 -4.42 -36.88
N ARG A 299 16.76 -5.56 -37.28
CA ARG A 299 16.04 -6.72 -37.80
C ARG A 299 16.48 -7.95 -37.00
N LEU A 300 15.57 -8.54 -36.24
CA LEU A 300 15.90 -9.57 -35.24
C LEU A 300 16.99 -9.03 -34.30
N ASP A 301 18.17 -9.65 -34.26
CA ASP A 301 19.29 -9.25 -33.38
C ASP A 301 20.42 -8.49 -34.10
N LYS A 302 20.20 -8.09 -35.36
CA LYS A 302 21.20 -7.37 -36.15
C LYS A 302 20.72 -5.99 -36.57
N TRP A 303 21.63 -5.03 -36.55
CA TRP A 303 21.39 -3.69 -37.08
C TRP A 303 22.02 -3.55 -38.46
N GLU A 304 21.26 -3.16 -39.46
CA GLU A 304 21.77 -2.92 -40.82
C GLU A 304 21.62 -1.44 -41.19
N CYS A 305 22.67 -0.84 -41.77
CA CYS A 305 22.58 0.52 -42.30
C CYS A 305 21.95 0.57 -43.69
N HIS A 306 20.94 1.42 -43.88
CA HIS A 306 20.30 1.59 -45.19
C HIS A 306 21.22 2.20 -46.26
N THR A 307 22.21 3.02 -45.87
CA THR A 307 23.09 3.75 -46.79
C THR A 307 24.35 2.97 -47.15
N CYS A 308 25.13 2.51 -46.16
CA CYS A 308 26.41 1.85 -46.40
C CYS A 308 26.35 0.31 -46.30
N LYS A 309 25.19 -0.26 -45.98
CA LYS A 309 24.96 -1.72 -45.88
C LYS A 309 25.83 -2.48 -44.88
N LYS A 310 26.56 -1.76 -44.03
CA LYS A 310 27.32 -2.36 -42.93
C LYS A 310 26.38 -2.78 -41.81
N GLU A 311 26.65 -3.97 -41.27
CA GLU A 311 25.99 -4.49 -40.07
C GLU A 311 26.67 -3.94 -38.80
N ALA A 312 25.88 -3.78 -37.75
CA ALA A 312 26.33 -3.47 -36.41
C ALA A 312 25.65 -4.41 -35.41
N ASP A 313 26.39 -4.75 -34.36
CA ASP A 313 25.91 -5.65 -33.31
C ASP A 313 24.94 -4.93 -32.35
N ASP A 314 23.92 -5.64 -31.86
CA ASP A 314 22.95 -5.10 -30.90
C ASP A 314 23.60 -4.70 -29.57
N SER A 315 24.66 -5.39 -29.16
CA SER A 315 25.46 -5.01 -27.98
C SER A 315 26.05 -3.61 -28.07
N VAL A 316 26.22 -3.07 -29.29
CA VAL A 316 26.76 -1.72 -29.51
C VAL A 316 25.64 -0.71 -29.68
N VAL A 317 24.71 -0.96 -30.61
CA VAL A 317 23.66 0.02 -30.93
C VAL A 317 22.55 -0.02 -29.88
N GLY A 318 22.09 -1.21 -29.48
CA GLY A 318 21.10 -1.39 -28.43
C GLY A 318 21.57 -0.84 -27.08
N PHE A 319 22.84 -1.05 -26.72
CA PHE A 319 23.42 -0.44 -25.51
C PHE A 319 23.39 1.09 -25.57
N LYS A 320 23.74 1.70 -26.70
CA LYS A 320 23.65 3.16 -26.88
C LYS A 320 22.22 3.67 -26.74
N VAL A 321 21.25 3.01 -27.36
CA VAL A 321 19.82 3.35 -27.23
C VAL A 321 19.39 3.27 -25.77
N LYS A 322 19.80 2.21 -25.06
CA LYS A 322 19.54 2.04 -23.62
C LYS A 322 20.15 3.18 -22.80
N CYS A 323 21.42 3.53 -23.02
CA CYS A 323 22.03 4.68 -22.34
C CYS A 323 21.29 6.00 -22.60
N CYS A 324 20.79 6.22 -23.82
CA CYS A 324 19.97 7.39 -24.14
C CYS A 324 18.62 7.37 -23.40
N SER A 325 18.02 6.19 -23.23
CA SER A 325 16.79 6.01 -22.44
C SER A 325 17.05 6.27 -20.96
N ASP A 326 18.04 5.61 -20.37
CA ASP A 326 18.41 5.76 -18.96
C ASP A 326 18.72 7.23 -18.63
N LYS A 327 19.40 7.94 -19.54
CA LYS A 327 19.66 9.37 -19.39
C LYS A 327 18.39 10.21 -19.40
N LEU A 328 17.41 9.90 -20.26
CA LEU A 328 16.14 10.63 -20.32
C LEU A 328 15.35 10.49 -19.01
N ASP A 329 15.48 9.35 -18.32
CA ASP A 329 14.76 9.10 -17.07
C ASP A 329 15.33 9.83 -15.87
N VAL A 330 16.61 10.21 -15.91
CA VAL A 330 17.29 10.91 -14.81
C VAL A 330 17.20 12.43 -14.93
N ILE A 331 17.13 12.99 -16.14
CA ILE A 331 17.06 14.44 -16.31
C ILE A 331 15.76 15.05 -15.76
N ASN A 332 15.83 16.31 -15.35
CA ASN A 332 14.66 17.10 -15.02
C ASN A 332 13.87 17.46 -16.29
N LYS A 333 12.84 16.67 -16.58
CA LYS A 333 11.92 16.82 -17.72
C LYS A 333 11.12 18.14 -17.74
N LYS A 334 11.27 19.01 -16.73
CA LYS A 334 10.67 20.36 -16.66
C LYS A 334 11.69 21.48 -16.87
N ASP A 335 12.98 21.17 -16.94
CA ASP A 335 14.04 22.16 -17.14
C ASP A 335 14.38 22.30 -18.64
N GLU A 336 14.39 23.54 -19.13
CA GLU A 336 14.68 23.86 -20.53
C GLU A 336 16.11 23.46 -20.93
N LYS A 337 17.10 23.76 -20.08
CA LYS A 337 18.52 23.59 -20.42
C LYS A 337 18.90 22.12 -20.45
N GLU A 338 18.44 21.34 -19.49
CA GLU A 338 18.68 19.90 -19.45
C GLU A 338 18.07 19.19 -20.66
N LEU A 339 16.84 19.57 -21.07
CA LEU A 339 16.19 19.03 -22.26
C LEU A 339 16.93 19.40 -23.55
N GLU A 340 17.36 20.67 -23.72
CA GLU A 340 18.14 21.09 -24.89
C GLU A 340 19.50 20.37 -24.96
N GLU A 341 20.18 20.22 -23.81
CA GLU A 341 21.44 19.49 -23.74
C GLU A 341 21.25 18.00 -24.07
N TYR A 342 20.16 17.39 -23.57
CA TYR A 342 19.79 16.03 -23.91
C TYR A 342 19.58 15.88 -25.42
N ILE A 343 18.73 16.70 -26.02
CA ILE A 343 18.41 16.66 -27.45
C ILE A 343 19.69 16.80 -28.27
N ARG A 344 20.55 17.77 -27.94
CA ARG A 344 21.83 18.01 -28.63
C ARG A 344 22.75 16.78 -28.59
N ASN A 345 22.92 16.18 -27.41
CA ASN A 345 23.82 15.03 -27.23
C ASN A 345 23.28 13.77 -27.90
N VAL A 346 21.97 13.52 -27.79
CA VAL A 346 21.33 12.31 -28.31
C VAL A 346 21.14 12.37 -29.82
N SER A 347 20.99 13.56 -30.40
CA SER A 347 20.96 13.75 -31.86
C SER A 347 22.27 13.35 -32.56
N LEU A 348 23.38 13.18 -31.82
CA LEU A 348 24.65 12.66 -32.35
C LEU A 348 24.67 11.14 -32.45
N VAL A 349 23.69 10.46 -31.85
CA VAL A 349 23.65 9.00 -31.70
C VAL A 349 22.41 8.40 -32.38
N LEU A 350 21.25 9.06 -32.28
CA LEU A 350 19.97 8.54 -32.73
C LEU A 350 19.45 9.27 -33.97
N ALA A 351 18.54 8.65 -34.71
CA ALA A 351 17.87 9.31 -35.83
C ALA A 351 17.06 10.53 -35.34
N PRO A 352 16.90 11.62 -36.14
CA PRO A 352 16.25 12.86 -35.68
C PRO A 352 14.82 12.69 -35.14
N ASN A 353 14.11 11.68 -35.66
CA ASN A 353 12.74 11.33 -35.31
C ASN A 353 12.66 10.13 -34.36
N HIS A 354 13.77 9.71 -33.76
CA HIS A 354 13.75 8.60 -32.80
C HIS A 354 12.81 8.93 -31.62
N TYR A 355 12.04 7.95 -31.13
CA TYR A 355 10.98 8.17 -30.14
C TYR A 355 11.45 8.91 -28.88
N LEU A 356 12.68 8.64 -28.41
CA LEU A 356 13.31 9.36 -27.28
C LEU A 356 13.51 10.86 -27.55
N LEU A 357 13.92 11.22 -28.78
CA LEU A 357 14.07 12.61 -29.18
C LEU A 357 12.70 13.28 -29.36
N ILE A 358 11.73 12.55 -29.89
CA ILE A 358 10.34 13.04 -30.02
C ILE A 358 9.75 13.35 -28.63
N ASP A 359 9.90 12.45 -27.65
CA ASP A 359 9.45 12.69 -26.26
C ASP A 359 10.14 13.92 -25.65
N ALA A 360 11.47 14.02 -25.77
CA ALA A 360 12.21 15.19 -25.28
C ALA A 360 11.79 16.50 -25.97
N LYS A 361 11.57 16.49 -27.29
CA LYS A 361 11.13 17.66 -28.06
C LYS A 361 9.71 18.10 -27.69
N GLN A 362 8.79 17.15 -27.49
CA GLN A 362 7.43 17.45 -27.03
C GLN A 362 7.43 18.09 -25.64
N ARG A 363 8.22 17.55 -24.70
CA ARG A 363 8.37 18.12 -23.36
C ARG A 363 8.97 19.52 -23.41
N LEU A 364 10.03 19.72 -24.22
CA LEU A 364 10.66 21.02 -24.39
C LEU A 364 9.69 22.05 -24.98
N ALA A 365 8.85 21.67 -25.95
CA ALA A 365 7.82 22.57 -26.49
C ALA A 365 6.83 23.02 -25.39
N GLY A 366 6.42 22.12 -24.50
CA GLY A 366 5.59 22.45 -23.33
C GLY A 366 6.30 23.37 -22.32
N VAL A 367 7.57 23.09 -22.00
CA VAL A 367 8.38 23.96 -21.11
C VAL A 367 8.55 25.35 -21.70
N LEU A 368 8.83 25.46 -23.01
CA LEU A 368 8.94 26.73 -23.70
C LEU A 368 7.61 27.49 -23.73
N ARG A 369 6.47 26.80 -23.92
CA ARG A 369 5.15 27.42 -23.80
C ARG A 369 4.98 28.05 -22.42
N ASP A 370 5.26 27.31 -21.36
CA ASP A 370 5.08 27.79 -19.99
C ASP A 370 6.09 28.90 -19.63
N ALA A 371 7.29 28.86 -20.20
CA ALA A 371 8.29 29.92 -20.05
C ALA A 371 7.87 31.20 -20.80
N ILE A 372 7.39 31.08 -22.04
CA ILE A 372 6.92 32.21 -22.86
C ILE A 372 5.73 32.90 -22.18
N SER A 373 4.81 32.15 -21.56
CA SER A 373 3.66 32.70 -20.86
C SER A 373 4.00 33.38 -19.53
N ARG A 374 5.03 32.90 -18.82
CA ARG A 374 5.44 33.46 -17.52
C ARG A 374 6.40 34.64 -17.64
N GLU A 375 7.25 34.64 -18.65
CA GLU A 375 8.22 35.72 -18.85
C GLU A 375 7.54 37.01 -19.31
N PRO A 376 7.78 38.17 -18.66
CA PRO A 376 7.21 39.44 -19.11
C PRO A 376 7.73 39.88 -20.50
N ARG A 377 8.90 39.40 -20.92
CA ARG A 377 9.57 39.76 -22.18
C ARG A 377 10.23 38.55 -22.84
N PRO A 378 9.43 37.58 -23.33
CA PRO A 378 9.94 36.32 -23.85
C PRO A 378 10.81 36.51 -25.09
N THR A 379 11.97 35.86 -25.19
CA THR A 379 12.93 36.16 -26.27
C THR A 379 12.49 35.65 -27.65
N LYS A 380 12.95 36.30 -28.74
CA LYS A 380 12.71 35.82 -30.12
C LYS A 380 13.26 34.39 -30.34
N LYS A 381 14.37 34.05 -29.65
CA LYS A 381 15.01 32.74 -29.72
C LYS A 381 14.09 31.64 -29.19
N MET A 382 13.44 31.85 -28.04
CA MET A 382 12.51 30.88 -27.44
C MET A 382 11.31 30.63 -28.35
N MET A 383 10.71 31.69 -28.90
CA MET A 383 9.57 31.57 -29.81
C MET A 383 9.95 30.81 -31.09
N ARG A 384 11.11 31.15 -31.70
CA ARG A 384 11.61 30.45 -32.88
C ARG A 384 11.86 28.99 -32.58
N ARG A 385 12.52 28.68 -31.46
CA ARG A 385 12.78 27.30 -31.05
C ARG A 385 11.48 26.50 -30.86
N LYS A 386 10.45 27.09 -30.26
CA LYS A 386 9.13 26.45 -30.14
C LYS A 386 8.50 26.16 -31.51
N VAL A 387 8.58 27.11 -32.44
CA VAL A 387 8.11 26.93 -33.83
C VAL A 387 8.86 25.80 -34.52
N ASP A 388 10.20 25.78 -34.43
CA ASP A 388 11.04 24.74 -35.02
C ASP A 388 10.66 23.34 -34.49
N LEU A 389 10.49 23.20 -33.17
CA LEU A 389 10.08 21.94 -32.54
C LEU A 389 8.71 21.46 -33.07
N CYS A 390 7.73 22.35 -33.20
CA CYS A 390 6.41 21.97 -33.71
C CYS A 390 6.48 21.58 -35.20
N GLN A 391 7.31 22.25 -36.00
CA GLN A 391 7.56 21.91 -37.40
C GLN A 391 8.28 20.58 -37.58
N GLU A 392 9.18 20.21 -36.65
CA GLU A 392 9.83 18.90 -36.63
C GLU A 392 8.85 17.77 -36.25
N LEU A 393 7.92 18.03 -35.33
CA LEU A 393 6.96 17.03 -34.83
C LEU A 393 5.81 16.74 -35.81
N LEU A 394 5.34 17.75 -36.53
CA LEU A 394 4.12 17.66 -37.33
C LEU A 394 4.18 16.57 -38.44
N PRO A 395 5.25 16.45 -39.24
CA PRO A 395 5.34 15.41 -40.27
C PRO A 395 5.33 13.99 -39.69
N VAL A 396 5.90 13.80 -38.50
CA VAL A 396 5.88 12.50 -37.81
C VAL A 396 4.45 12.15 -37.38
N LEU A 397 3.72 13.12 -36.83
CA LEU A 397 2.32 12.94 -36.43
C LEU A 397 1.40 12.65 -37.61
N GLU A 398 1.64 13.26 -38.78
CA GLU A 398 0.86 13.00 -39.99
C GLU A 398 0.98 11.56 -40.48
N VAL A 399 2.14 10.93 -40.32
CA VAL A 399 2.36 9.52 -40.69
C VAL A 399 1.81 8.58 -39.63
N LEU A 400 2.05 8.86 -38.34
CA LEU A 400 1.72 7.94 -37.25
C LEU A 400 0.26 8.04 -36.78
N SER A 401 -0.41 9.17 -37.04
CA SER A 401 -1.80 9.43 -36.66
C SER A 401 -2.53 10.15 -37.82
N PRO A 402 -2.83 9.42 -38.90
CA PRO A 402 -3.43 10.00 -40.11
C PRO A 402 -4.83 10.54 -39.83
N GLY A 403 -5.23 11.56 -40.59
CA GLY A 403 -6.55 12.18 -40.44
C GLY A 403 -6.71 12.99 -39.16
N ILE A 404 -7.76 12.77 -38.39
CA ILE A 404 -8.09 13.54 -37.19
C ILE A 404 -7.33 12.98 -35.99
N SER A 405 -6.52 13.82 -35.34
CA SER A 405 -5.73 13.44 -34.18
C SER A 405 -5.61 14.61 -33.20
N ARG A 406 -5.86 14.33 -31.91
CA ARG A 406 -5.75 15.31 -30.82
C ARG A 406 -4.34 15.91 -30.72
N THR A 407 -3.31 15.06 -30.68
CA THR A 407 -1.91 15.51 -30.56
C THR A 407 -1.48 16.35 -31.76
N LYS A 408 -1.94 16.00 -32.96
CA LYS A 408 -1.69 16.78 -34.17
C LYS A 408 -2.36 18.15 -34.09
N ALA A 409 -3.62 18.20 -33.70
CA ALA A 409 -4.35 19.45 -33.54
C ALA A 409 -3.67 20.39 -32.54
N ILE A 410 -3.32 19.89 -31.35
CA ILE A 410 -2.60 20.66 -30.32
C ILE A 410 -1.26 21.19 -30.87
N THR A 411 -0.51 20.35 -31.59
CA THR A 411 0.78 20.76 -32.19
C THR A 411 0.57 21.86 -33.23
N MET A 412 -0.46 21.77 -34.08
CA MET A 412 -0.81 22.81 -35.05
C MET A 412 -1.25 24.11 -34.37
N TYR A 413 -2.03 24.03 -33.29
CA TYR A 413 -2.43 25.20 -32.50
C TYR A 413 -1.23 25.93 -31.88
N GLU A 414 -0.33 25.17 -31.24
CA GLU A 414 0.89 25.70 -30.62
C GLU A 414 1.86 26.29 -31.66
N LEU A 415 1.93 25.68 -32.86
CA LEU A 415 2.66 26.21 -34.00
C LEU A 415 2.09 27.55 -34.47
N HIS A 416 0.77 27.63 -34.67
CA HIS A 416 0.08 28.87 -35.01
C HIS A 416 0.42 29.97 -33.99
N LEU A 417 0.29 29.66 -32.70
CA LEU A 417 0.50 30.64 -31.63
C LEU A 417 1.95 31.13 -31.61
N GLY A 418 2.90 30.21 -31.79
CA GLY A 418 4.32 30.53 -31.90
C GLY A 418 4.65 31.43 -33.09
N ILE A 419 4.07 31.15 -34.27
CA ILE A 419 4.26 31.98 -35.47
C ILE A 419 3.71 33.39 -35.24
N VAL A 420 2.48 33.52 -34.73
CA VAL A 420 1.85 34.84 -34.48
C VAL A 420 2.68 35.67 -33.49
N GLN A 421 3.09 35.06 -32.37
CA GLN A 421 3.90 35.74 -31.35
C GLN A 421 5.27 36.16 -31.90
N LEU A 422 5.94 35.29 -32.64
CA LEU A 422 7.25 35.57 -33.25
C LEU A 422 7.14 36.67 -34.31
N ALA A 423 6.17 36.56 -35.22
CA ALA A 423 5.94 37.51 -36.30
C ALA A 423 5.64 38.90 -35.74
N LYS A 424 4.79 38.99 -34.71
CA LYS A 424 4.50 40.26 -34.02
C LYS A 424 5.76 40.87 -33.44
N LYS A 425 6.57 40.07 -32.73
CA LYS A 425 7.82 40.55 -32.13
C LYS A 425 8.87 40.96 -33.16
N MET A 426 8.92 40.29 -34.31
CA MET A 426 9.80 40.66 -35.42
C MET A 426 9.34 41.94 -36.11
N PHE A 427 8.02 42.15 -36.25
CA PHE A 427 7.44 43.37 -36.79
C PHE A 427 7.67 44.58 -35.87
N ASP A 428 7.41 44.42 -34.56
CA ASP A 428 7.65 45.47 -33.55
C ASP A 428 9.13 45.89 -33.51
N ALA A 429 10.04 44.94 -33.73
CA ALA A 429 11.48 45.19 -33.80
C ALA A 429 11.96 45.72 -35.17
N ARG A 430 11.07 45.86 -36.15
CA ARG A 430 11.36 46.25 -37.54
C ARG A 430 12.29 45.29 -38.30
N ASP A 431 12.34 44.02 -37.89
CA ASP A 431 13.07 42.97 -38.61
C ASP A 431 12.35 42.55 -39.91
N ILE A 432 11.03 42.72 -39.95
CA ILE A 432 10.17 42.36 -41.09
C ILE A 432 9.25 43.51 -41.49
N THR A 433 8.92 43.56 -42.78
CA THR A 433 7.99 44.54 -43.36
C THR A 433 6.53 44.15 -43.13
N ALA A 434 5.60 45.10 -43.21
CA ALA A 434 4.17 44.85 -43.04
C ALA A 434 3.58 43.76 -43.97
N PRO A 435 3.95 43.67 -45.28
CA PRO A 435 3.48 42.57 -46.13
C PRO A 435 3.93 41.20 -45.63
N LYS A 436 5.22 41.07 -45.27
CA LYS A 436 5.76 39.83 -44.69
C LYS A 436 5.09 39.46 -43.36
N TYR A 437 4.77 40.44 -42.51
CA TYR A 437 4.01 40.18 -41.28
C TYR A 437 2.61 39.62 -41.59
N LEU A 438 1.91 40.18 -42.58
CA LEU A 438 0.62 39.67 -43.03
C LEU A 438 0.72 38.24 -43.58
N ASP A 439 1.76 37.94 -44.38
CA ASP A 439 1.99 36.60 -44.92
C ASP A 439 2.18 35.55 -43.80
N GLU A 440 2.94 35.89 -42.75
CA GLU A 440 3.12 35.03 -41.59
C GLU A 440 1.80 34.78 -40.86
N LEU A 441 0.96 35.81 -40.67
CA LEU A 441 -0.36 35.66 -40.04
C LEU A 441 -1.31 34.79 -40.87
N LEU A 442 -1.33 34.97 -42.20
CA LEU A 442 -2.13 34.14 -43.11
C LEU A 442 -1.66 32.69 -43.11
N SER A 443 -0.34 32.45 -42.95
CA SER A 443 0.20 31.11 -42.78
C SER A 443 -0.25 30.47 -41.46
N ALA A 444 -0.24 31.24 -40.37
CA ALA A 444 -0.67 30.78 -39.04
C ALA A 444 -2.17 30.47 -38.99
N GLU A 445 -2.99 31.25 -39.69
CA GLU A 445 -4.45 31.04 -39.80
C GLU A 445 -4.78 29.66 -40.35
N LYS A 446 -4.01 29.13 -41.31
CA LYS A 446 -4.22 27.79 -41.88
C LYS A 446 -4.07 26.69 -40.84
N TYR A 447 -3.04 26.79 -39.99
CA TYR A 447 -2.80 25.84 -38.91
C TYR A 447 -3.89 25.94 -37.84
N LEU A 448 -4.34 27.15 -37.51
CA LEU A 448 -5.45 27.36 -36.59
C LEU A 448 -6.73 26.69 -37.10
N LYS A 449 -7.15 26.97 -38.34
CA LYS A 449 -8.37 26.37 -38.93
C LYS A 449 -8.32 24.85 -38.90
N SER A 450 -7.21 24.26 -39.34
CA SER A 450 -7.02 22.80 -39.35
C SER A 450 -7.07 22.21 -37.94
N SER A 451 -6.47 22.89 -36.96
CA SER A 451 -6.55 22.49 -35.55
C SER A 451 -7.98 22.53 -35.01
N LEU A 452 -8.72 23.60 -35.30
CA LEU A 452 -10.10 23.78 -34.86
C LEU A 452 -11.00 22.66 -35.38
N GLU A 453 -10.91 22.35 -36.67
CA GLU A 453 -11.69 21.29 -37.31
C GLU A 453 -11.50 19.93 -36.62
N MET A 454 -10.27 19.62 -36.19
CA MET A 454 -9.98 18.38 -35.47
C MET A 454 -10.45 18.40 -34.02
N LEU A 455 -10.35 19.53 -33.32
CA LEU A 455 -10.74 19.65 -31.90
C LEU A 455 -12.25 19.76 -31.69
N LEU A 456 -13.04 20.15 -32.70
CA LEU A 456 -14.51 20.21 -32.62
C LEU A 456 -15.17 18.86 -32.30
N ILE A 457 -14.46 17.75 -32.48
CA ILE A 457 -14.93 16.39 -32.18
C ILE A 457 -14.75 16.06 -30.69
N GLU A 458 -13.89 16.78 -29.98
CA GLU A 458 -13.71 16.62 -28.54
C GLU A 458 -14.90 17.21 -27.77
N PRO A 459 -15.30 16.60 -26.64
CA PRO A 459 -16.33 17.16 -25.78
C PRO A 459 -15.90 18.55 -25.26
N GLY A 460 -16.84 19.50 -25.25
CA GLY A 460 -16.59 20.94 -25.05
C GLY A 460 -15.97 21.37 -23.71
N ASN A 461 -15.92 20.48 -22.71
CA ASN A 461 -15.30 20.72 -21.40
C ASN A 461 -14.01 19.91 -21.19
N SER A 462 -13.51 19.21 -22.22
CA SER A 462 -12.21 18.55 -22.12
C SER A 462 -11.14 19.63 -21.81
N PRO A 463 -10.12 19.32 -21.00
CA PRO A 463 -9.10 20.32 -20.64
C PRO A 463 -8.31 20.86 -21.83
N GLU A 464 -8.30 20.10 -22.92
CA GLU A 464 -7.79 20.49 -24.22
C GLU A 464 -8.68 21.54 -24.90
N VAL A 465 -9.99 21.52 -24.66
CA VAL A 465 -10.95 22.57 -25.05
C VAL A 465 -11.01 23.70 -24.00
N SER A 466 -10.63 23.51 -22.74
CA SER A 466 -10.52 24.62 -21.79
C SER A 466 -9.37 25.57 -22.12
N VAL A 467 -8.29 25.09 -22.76
CA VAL A 467 -7.26 25.95 -23.39
C VAL A 467 -7.89 26.89 -24.45
N HIS A 468 -9.05 26.51 -24.97
CA HIS A 468 -9.79 27.24 -25.98
C HIS A 468 -10.72 28.33 -25.44
N PHE A 469 -11.17 28.23 -24.18
CA PHE A 469 -12.17 29.14 -23.60
C PHE A 469 -11.58 30.29 -22.77
N ASP A 470 -10.33 30.22 -22.34
CA ASP A 470 -9.66 31.35 -21.67
C ASP A 470 -9.39 32.55 -22.60
N PHE A 471 -9.66 32.41 -23.92
CA PHE A 471 -9.45 33.48 -24.91
C PHE A 471 -10.74 34.04 -25.54
N TRP A 472 -11.92 33.49 -25.24
CA TRP A 472 -13.21 34.03 -25.69
C TRP A 472 -13.91 34.82 -24.57
N SER A 473 -13.24 35.86 -24.06
CA SER A 473 -13.94 37.01 -23.48
C SER A 473 -14.19 38.01 -24.62
N PRO A 474 -15.45 38.42 -24.90
CA PRO A 474 -15.76 39.26 -26.04
C PRO A 474 -15.35 40.70 -25.76
N ALA A 475 -14.14 41.08 -26.19
CA ALA A 475 -13.67 42.46 -26.15
C ALA A 475 -13.52 43.05 -27.57
N ILE A 476 -14.55 42.91 -28.41
CA ILE A 476 -14.74 43.78 -29.58
C ILE A 476 -16.25 44.04 -29.74
N ALA A 477 -16.72 45.13 -29.13
CA ALA A 477 -17.95 45.80 -29.53
C ALA A 477 -17.79 47.31 -29.30
N MET A 478 -17.64 48.02 -30.41
CA MET A 478 -18.09 49.39 -30.68
C MET A 478 -17.78 50.47 -29.61
N ALA A 479 -16.83 51.33 -29.96
CA ALA A 479 -16.59 52.59 -29.28
C ALA A 479 -17.83 53.50 -29.41
N ASP A 480 -18.43 53.82 -28.26
CA ASP A 480 -19.29 54.99 -28.07
C ASP A 480 -18.80 55.78 -26.84
N GLN A 481 -19.02 57.09 -26.84
CA GLN A 481 -18.33 58.09 -25.99
C GLN A 481 -18.56 57.96 -24.47
N SER A 482 -19.36 56.99 -24.02
CA SER A 482 -19.63 56.66 -22.61
C SER A 482 -18.61 55.69 -21.97
N SER A 483 -17.71 55.10 -22.76
CA SER A 483 -16.75 54.06 -22.34
C SER A 483 -15.52 54.55 -21.57
N VAL A 484 -15.13 55.83 -21.71
CA VAL A 484 -13.92 56.39 -21.07
C VAL A 484 -14.09 56.54 -19.54
N LEU A 485 -15.29 56.88 -19.08
CA LEU A 485 -15.59 57.03 -17.66
C LEU A 485 -15.62 55.67 -16.95
N ALA A 486 -16.17 54.65 -17.60
CA ALA A 486 -16.18 53.28 -17.10
C ALA A 486 -14.76 52.69 -17.05
N LEU A 487 -13.92 52.95 -18.07
CA LEU A 487 -12.50 52.57 -18.07
C LEU A 487 -11.71 53.26 -16.96
N PHE A 488 -12.02 54.52 -16.64
CA PHE A 488 -11.37 55.23 -15.54
C PHE A 488 -11.79 54.67 -14.18
N ILE A 489 -13.09 54.41 -13.96
CA ILE A 489 -13.59 53.79 -12.73
C ILE A 489 -13.02 52.38 -12.57
N LEU A 490 -12.95 51.61 -13.65
CA LEU A 490 -12.34 50.28 -13.65
C LEU A 490 -10.84 50.35 -13.36
N ALA A 491 -10.11 51.30 -13.96
CA ALA A 491 -8.68 51.51 -13.69
C ALA A 491 -8.43 51.94 -12.25
N VAL A 492 -9.26 52.82 -11.68
CA VAL A 492 -9.19 53.22 -10.26
C VAL A 492 -9.52 52.03 -9.35
N GLY A 493 -10.58 51.27 -9.65
CA GLY A 493 -10.96 50.08 -8.90
C GLY A 493 -9.88 49.00 -8.92
N ILE A 494 -9.26 48.77 -10.08
CA ILE A 494 -8.10 47.89 -10.25
C ILE A 494 -6.91 48.40 -9.43
N THR A 495 -6.63 49.70 -9.49
CA THR A 495 -5.51 50.30 -8.74
C THR A 495 -5.72 50.14 -7.24
N VAL A 496 -6.93 50.38 -6.73
CA VAL A 496 -7.27 50.20 -5.30
C VAL A 496 -7.20 48.72 -4.90
N HIS A 497 -7.68 47.81 -5.74
CA HIS A 497 -7.61 46.37 -5.50
C HIS A 497 -6.17 45.87 -5.39
N PHE A 498 -5.27 46.34 -6.27
CA PHE A 498 -3.85 46.02 -6.21
C PHE A 498 -3.06 46.80 -5.14
N SER A 499 -3.65 47.86 -4.58
CA SER A 499 -3.05 48.64 -3.48
C SER A 499 -3.37 48.03 -2.11
N LEU A 500 -4.51 47.36 -1.97
CA LEU A 500 -4.95 46.76 -0.71
C LEU A 500 -4.42 45.32 -0.63
N HIS A 501 -3.72 45.00 0.46
CA HIS A 501 -3.36 43.62 0.76
C HIS A 501 -3.70 43.30 2.22
N LYS A 502 -3.91 42.01 2.48
CA LYS A 502 -4.24 41.50 3.81
C LYS A 502 -3.05 40.72 4.35
N VAL A 503 -2.67 41.01 5.59
CA VAL A 503 -1.71 40.24 6.38
C VAL A 503 -2.52 39.40 7.36
N GLU A 504 -2.35 38.09 7.29
CA GLU A 504 -3.07 37.15 8.15
C GLU A 504 -2.53 37.18 9.58
N GLU A 505 -3.36 36.76 10.54
CA GLU A 505 -2.93 36.60 11.92
C GLU A 505 -1.71 35.67 12.03
N GLY A 506 -0.81 35.98 12.96
CA GLY A 506 0.44 35.24 13.14
C GLY A 506 1.51 35.48 12.07
N HIS A 507 1.29 36.43 11.15
CA HIS A 507 2.27 36.89 10.16
C HIS A 507 2.59 38.38 10.34
N LEU A 508 3.78 38.76 9.93
CA LEU A 508 4.27 40.13 9.94
C LEU A 508 4.79 40.46 8.54
N ALA A 509 4.28 41.54 7.96
CA ALA A 509 4.64 41.90 6.60
C ALA A 509 5.89 42.78 6.56
N VAL A 510 6.83 42.42 5.69
CA VAL A 510 7.99 43.23 5.29
C VAL A 510 7.78 43.77 3.89
N TYR A 511 8.20 45.01 3.65
CA TYR A 511 7.97 45.69 2.38
C TYR A 511 9.27 45.93 1.62
N TYR A 512 9.20 45.82 0.30
CA TYR A 512 10.28 46.11 -0.62
C TYR A 512 9.83 47.20 -1.57
N ARG A 513 10.66 48.23 -1.78
CA ARG A 513 10.40 49.29 -2.75
C ARG A 513 11.49 49.28 -3.80
N GLY A 514 11.13 48.97 -5.05
CA GLY A 514 12.11 48.82 -6.13
C GLY A 514 13.21 47.79 -5.81
N GLY A 515 12.90 46.77 -5.01
CA GLY A 515 13.86 45.74 -4.57
C GLY A 515 14.60 46.05 -3.25
N ALA A 516 14.52 47.26 -2.70
CA ALA A 516 15.12 47.61 -1.41
C ALA A 516 14.16 47.32 -0.24
N LEU A 517 14.63 46.63 0.80
CA LEU A 517 13.87 46.35 2.02
C LEU A 517 13.61 47.65 2.81
N LEU A 518 12.34 47.96 3.07
CA LEU A 518 11.95 49.12 3.88
C LEU A 518 12.10 48.81 5.38
N PRO A 519 12.43 49.81 6.21
CA PRO A 519 12.63 49.62 7.65
C PRO A 519 11.32 49.49 8.45
N ILE A 520 10.18 49.39 7.76
CA ILE A 520 8.86 49.30 8.38
C ILE A 520 8.29 47.90 8.24
N THR A 521 7.63 47.44 9.29
CA THR A 521 6.88 46.19 9.31
C THR A 521 5.43 46.45 9.67
N SER A 522 4.52 45.66 9.09
CA SER A 522 3.09 45.75 9.35
C SER A 522 2.60 44.54 10.15
N GLN A 523 1.79 44.80 11.17
CA GLN A 523 1.06 43.78 11.95
C GLN A 523 -0.07 43.15 11.13
N PRO A 524 -0.70 42.06 11.58
CA PRO A 524 -1.90 41.50 10.94
C PRO A 524 -3.00 42.55 10.68
N GLY A 525 -3.68 42.45 9.53
CA GLY A 525 -4.70 43.41 9.11
C GLY A 525 -4.62 43.81 7.64
N PHE A 526 -5.46 44.76 7.23
CA PHE A 526 -5.44 45.33 5.88
C PHE A 526 -4.46 46.50 5.80
N HIS A 527 -3.54 46.45 4.85
CA HIS A 527 -2.52 47.48 4.64
C HIS A 527 -2.51 47.95 3.19
N MET A 528 -2.12 49.21 3.01
CA MET A 528 -2.02 49.84 1.70
C MET A 528 -0.58 49.83 1.22
N MET A 529 -0.36 49.42 -0.02
CA MET A 529 0.93 49.51 -0.71
C MET A 529 0.76 50.22 -2.05
N ILE A 530 1.86 50.77 -2.58
CA ILE A 530 1.84 51.42 -3.89
C ILE A 530 2.00 50.34 -4.96
N PRO A 531 0.98 50.10 -5.81
CA PRO A 531 1.05 49.08 -6.84
C PRO A 531 2.22 49.35 -7.79
N LEU A 532 2.84 48.28 -8.31
CA LEU A 532 4.02 48.28 -9.20
C LEU A 532 5.36 48.74 -8.58
N LEU A 533 5.35 49.56 -7.52
CA LEU A 533 6.55 50.09 -6.88
C LEU A 533 6.93 49.35 -5.59
N THR A 534 5.91 48.96 -4.82
CA THR A 534 6.08 48.31 -3.52
C THR A 534 5.54 46.89 -3.59
N SER A 535 6.32 45.93 -3.13
CA SER A 535 5.89 44.53 -2.94
C SER A 535 6.05 44.17 -1.47
N TYR A 536 5.20 43.29 -0.94
CA TYR A 536 5.34 42.79 0.43
C TYR A 536 5.62 41.28 0.44
N LYS A 537 6.25 40.81 1.50
CA LYS A 537 6.29 39.38 1.86
C LYS A 537 5.77 39.24 3.28
N ALA A 538 4.86 38.29 3.50
CA ALA A 538 4.37 37.95 4.84
C ALA A 538 5.30 36.92 5.47
N ILE A 539 5.90 37.25 6.61
CA ILE A 539 6.78 36.35 7.37
C ILE A 539 6.02 35.82 8.57
N GLN A 540 5.96 34.50 8.72
CA GLN A 540 5.29 33.87 9.85
C GLN A 540 6.12 34.05 11.13
N THR A 541 5.50 34.51 12.22
CA THR A 541 6.13 34.67 13.55
C THR A 541 5.54 33.73 14.61
N THR A 542 4.57 32.93 14.20
CA THR A 542 4.01 31.83 14.99
C THR A 542 4.89 30.58 14.89
N LEU A 543 4.49 29.49 15.58
CA LEU A 543 5.16 28.21 15.44
C LEU A 543 5.00 27.73 13.98
N GLN A 544 6.13 27.56 13.31
CA GLN A 544 6.24 27.04 11.95
C GLN A 544 6.91 25.66 12.00
N THR A 545 6.60 24.80 11.03
CA THR A 545 7.21 23.48 10.89
C THR A 545 7.79 23.36 9.49
N ASP A 546 9.11 23.35 9.40
CA ASP A 546 9.83 23.23 8.14
C ASP A 546 10.10 21.77 7.84
N GLU A 547 9.68 21.32 6.66
CA GLU A 547 9.89 19.95 6.19
C GLU A 547 11.07 19.89 5.20
N VAL A 548 12.13 19.18 5.58
CA VAL A 548 13.24 18.82 4.70
C VAL A 548 13.02 17.39 4.20
N LYS A 549 12.95 17.19 2.89
CA LYS A 549 12.64 15.88 2.27
C LYS A 549 13.82 15.31 1.51
N ASN A 550 13.92 13.99 1.52
CA ASN A 550 14.90 13.21 0.75
C ASN A 550 16.35 13.67 0.96
N VAL A 551 16.78 13.75 2.22
CA VAL A 551 18.16 14.12 2.56
C VAL A 551 19.09 12.92 2.33
N PRO A 552 20.01 12.96 1.35
CA PRO A 552 21.01 11.92 1.19
C PRO A 552 22.07 12.02 2.29
N CYS A 553 22.46 10.88 2.84
CA CYS A 553 23.47 10.75 3.88
C CYS A 553 24.42 9.59 3.59
N GLY A 554 25.73 9.84 3.60
CA GLY A 554 26.75 8.79 3.45
C GLY A 554 27.21 8.26 4.80
N THR A 555 27.07 6.96 5.04
CA THR A 555 27.59 6.30 6.25
C THR A 555 29.09 6.03 6.14
N SER A 556 29.79 5.83 7.26
CA SER A 556 31.23 5.48 7.27
C SER A 556 31.55 4.20 6.50
N GLY A 557 30.57 3.30 6.36
CA GLY A 557 30.66 2.08 5.55
C GLY A 557 30.46 2.26 4.05
N GLY A 558 30.37 3.49 3.55
CA GLY A 558 30.22 3.80 2.12
C GLY A 558 28.81 3.56 1.57
N VAL A 559 27.82 3.28 2.42
CA VAL A 559 26.42 3.11 2.02
C VAL A 559 25.70 4.46 2.09
N MET A 560 25.07 4.84 0.98
CA MET A 560 24.19 6.01 0.89
C MET A 560 22.79 5.65 1.37
N ILE A 561 22.31 6.37 2.38
CA ILE A 561 20.94 6.28 2.93
C ILE A 561 20.19 7.60 2.72
N TYR A 562 18.86 7.55 2.76
CA TYR A 562 18.02 8.73 2.53
C TYR A 562 17.01 8.92 3.66
N PHE A 563 17.00 10.10 4.28
CA PHE A 563 15.94 10.47 5.23
C PHE A 563 14.76 11.05 4.44
N GLU A 564 13.62 10.36 4.46
CA GLU A 564 12.45 10.75 3.65
C GLU A 564 11.87 12.08 4.13
N ARG A 565 11.83 12.30 5.45
CA ARG A 565 11.29 13.53 6.05
C ARG A 565 11.97 13.88 7.36
N ILE A 566 12.36 15.15 7.48
CA ILE A 566 12.83 15.79 8.73
C ILE A 566 11.97 17.02 8.97
N GLU A 567 11.34 17.11 10.13
CA GLU A 567 10.48 18.22 10.54
C GLU A 567 11.23 19.06 11.58
N VAL A 568 11.42 20.36 11.32
CA VAL A 568 12.01 21.31 12.26
C VAL A 568 10.94 22.30 12.69
N VAL A 569 10.55 22.26 13.96
CA VAL A 569 9.60 23.21 14.53
C VAL A 569 10.36 24.43 15.03
N ASN A 570 10.14 25.58 14.42
CA ASN A 570 10.82 26.84 14.72
C ASN A 570 9.81 27.96 15.02
N LYS A 571 10.31 29.03 15.64
CA LYS A 571 9.56 30.27 15.88
C LYS A 571 10.50 31.46 15.75
N LEU A 572 10.13 32.40 14.89
CA LEU A 572 10.84 33.67 14.72
C LEU A 572 10.20 34.76 15.59
N GLU A 573 11.01 35.42 16.41
CA GLU A 573 10.57 36.54 17.25
C GLU A 573 10.22 37.78 16.41
N PRO A 574 9.04 38.41 16.60
CA PRO A 574 8.59 39.54 15.78
C PRO A 574 9.58 40.71 15.71
N GLY A 575 10.33 40.95 16.79
CA GLY A 575 11.33 42.02 16.85
C GLY A 575 12.56 41.80 15.97
N SER A 576 12.85 40.55 15.59
CA SER A 576 14.04 40.18 14.82
C SER A 576 13.76 39.92 13.34
N VAL A 577 12.49 39.98 12.91
CA VAL A 577 12.09 39.67 11.52
C VAL A 577 12.84 40.55 10.52
N LEU A 578 12.94 41.85 10.77
CA LEU A 578 13.56 42.79 9.84
C LEU A 578 15.06 42.49 9.66
N ASP A 579 15.77 42.15 10.74
CA ASP A 579 17.20 41.89 10.72
C ASP A 579 17.51 40.52 10.08
N VAL A 580 16.71 39.49 10.37
CA VAL A 580 16.83 38.18 9.72
C VAL A 580 16.57 38.30 8.21
N VAL A 581 15.52 39.02 7.80
CA VAL A 581 15.22 39.24 6.38
C VAL A 581 16.29 40.09 5.69
N ARG A 582 16.91 41.05 6.39
CA ARG A 582 18.00 41.86 5.85
C ARG A 582 19.26 41.02 5.59
N ASN A 583 19.60 40.14 6.52
CA ASN A 583 20.84 39.36 6.46
C ASN A 583 20.71 38.07 5.63
N PHE A 584 19.54 37.43 5.64
CA PHE A 584 19.30 36.10 5.06
C PHE A 584 18.17 36.07 4.02
N THR A 585 17.61 37.22 3.65
CA THR A 585 16.44 37.37 2.77
C THR A 585 15.14 36.82 3.40
N ALA A 586 14.01 36.98 2.71
CA ALA A 586 12.73 36.48 3.21
C ALA A 586 12.61 34.95 3.23
N ASP A 587 13.48 34.23 2.52
CA ASP A 587 13.46 32.76 2.45
C ASP A 587 14.55 32.17 3.38
N TYR A 588 14.69 32.76 4.57
CA TYR A 588 15.76 32.49 5.55
C TYR A 588 15.81 31.03 6.02
N ASP A 589 14.66 30.33 6.03
CA ASP A 589 14.54 28.92 6.41
C ASP A 589 15.42 28.01 5.53
N LYS A 590 15.61 28.36 4.25
CA LYS A 590 16.43 27.57 3.34
C LYS A 590 17.91 27.62 3.73
N THR A 591 18.40 28.79 4.10
CA THR A 591 19.81 28.98 4.45
C THR A 591 20.13 28.54 5.87
N LEU A 592 19.27 28.89 6.83
CA LEU A 592 19.54 28.70 8.25
C LEU A 592 19.11 27.33 8.76
N ILE A 593 18.08 26.72 8.16
CA ILE A 593 17.55 25.42 8.61
C ILE A 593 17.85 24.34 7.58
N PHE A 594 17.35 24.45 6.34
CA PHE A 594 17.48 23.38 5.33
C PHE A 594 18.94 23.00 5.06
N ASN A 595 19.78 23.97 4.68
CA ASN A 595 21.18 23.70 4.37
C ASN A 595 21.96 23.17 5.59
N LYS A 596 21.62 23.65 6.79
CA LYS A 596 22.30 23.25 8.01
C LYS A 596 21.94 21.83 8.44
N VAL A 597 20.66 21.45 8.34
CA VAL A 597 20.20 20.05 8.53
C VAL A 597 20.96 19.11 7.61
N HIS A 598 21.11 19.46 6.32
CA HIS A 598 21.90 18.66 5.38
C HIS A 598 23.37 18.51 5.81
N HIS A 599 23.99 19.57 6.33
CA HIS A 599 25.40 19.53 6.75
C HIS A 599 25.61 18.67 8.00
N GLU A 600 24.86 18.94 9.07
CA GLU A 600 24.97 18.23 10.35
C GLU A 600 24.66 16.75 10.22
N LEU A 601 23.62 16.41 9.45
CA LEU A 601 23.23 15.03 9.24
C LEU A 601 24.31 14.27 8.47
N ASN A 602 24.88 14.86 7.42
CA ASN A 602 26.00 14.25 6.69
C ASN A 602 27.24 14.05 7.58
N GLN A 603 27.56 15.02 8.44
CA GLN A 603 28.65 14.88 9.40
C GLN A 603 28.38 13.74 10.37
N PHE A 604 27.17 13.64 10.91
CA PHE A 604 26.75 12.57 11.81
C PHE A 604 26.84 11.19 11.13
N CYS A 605 26.31 11.02 9.92
CA CYS A 605 26.38 9.74 9.21
C CYS A 605 27.82 9.37 8.84
N SER A 606 28.66 10.34 8.46
CA SER A 606 30.04 10.04 8.05
C SER A 606 30.89 9.46 9.18
N ALA A 607 30.55 9.76 10.44
CA ALA A 607 31.24 9.26 11.62
C ALA A 607 30.74 7.88 12.09
N HIS A 608 29.58 7.42 11.61
CA HIS A 608 28.90 6.22 12.14
C HIS A 608 28.58 5.20 11.05
N THR A 609 28.53 3.94 11.44
CA THR A 609 28.14 2.84 10.55
C THR A 609 26.64 2.84 10.30
N LEU A 610 26.19 2.13 9.24
CA LEU A 610 24.76 1.98 8.93
C LEU A 610 23.95 1.41 10.11
N HIS A 611 24.52 0.44 10.84
CA HIS A 611 23.85 -0.19 12.00
C HIS A 611 23.64 0.81 13.13
N GLU A 612 24.69 1.56 13.47
CA GLU A 612 24.66 2.56 14.54
C GLU A 612 23.67 3.67 14.23
N VAL A 613 23.64 4.19 12.99
CA VAL A 613 22.70 5.25 12.59
C VAL A 613 21.25 4.75 12.56
N TYR A 614 21.01 3.50 12.18
CA TYR A 614 19.65 2.96 11.97
C TYR A 614 19.01 2.41 13.26
N ILE A 615 19.81 1.84 14.17
CA ILE A 615 19.33 1.13 15.37
C ILE A 615 19.80 1.82 16.65
N ASP A 616 21.12 1.97 16.85
CA ASP A 616 21.68 2.27 18.17
C ASP A 616 21.58 3.76 18.55
N LEU A 617 21.77 4.64 17.57
CA LEU A 617 21.88 6.09 17.77
C LEU A 617 20.74 6.89 17.14
N PHE A 618 19.76 6.22 16.52
CA PHE A 618 18.64 6.90 15.85
C PHE A 618 17.90 7.87 16.79
N ASP A 619 17.61 7.43 18.02
CA ASP A 619 16.89 8.23 19.02
C ASP A 619 17.69 9.47 19.49
N GLN A 620 19.01 9.51 19.23
CA GLN A 620 19.87 10.64 19.61
C GLN A 620 19.96 11.70 18.51
N ILE A 621 19.58 11.38 17.27
CA ILE A 621 19.70 12.29 16.12
C ILE A 621 18.81 13.53 16.32
N ASP A 622 17.60 13.35 16.84
CA ASP A 622 16.64 14.44 17.09
C ASP A 622 17.25 15.52 18.01
N GLU A 623 17.81 15.12 19.15
CA GLU A 623 18.40 16.04 20.12
C GLU A 623 19.73 16.65 19.66
N ASN A 624 20.56 15.87 18.96
CA ASN A 624 21.82 16.36 18.40
C ASN A 624 21.57 17.44 17.35
N LEU A 625 20.64 17.20 16.41
CA LEU A 625 20.26 18.19 15.40
C LEU A 625 19.63 19.43 16.04
N ARG A 626 18.73 19.26 17.01
CA ARG A 626 18.11 20.39 17.72
C ARG A 626 19.15 21.28 18.39
N THR A 627 20.12 20.68 19.08
CA THR A 627 21.18 21.40 19.81
C THR A 627 22.15 22.09 18.86
N ALA A 628 22.59 21.42 17.80
CA ALA A 628 23.47 22.00 16.79
C ALA A 628 22.82 23.16 16.05
N LEU A 629 21.56 23.00 15.61
CA LEU A 629 20.80 24.08 14.96
C LEU A 629 20.62 25.27 15.89
N GLN A 630 20.23 25.06 17.16
CA GLN A 630 20.02 26.17 18.08
C GLN A 630 21.33 26.91 18.42
N SER A 631 22.46 26.19 18.53
CA SER A 631 23.77 26.80 18.80
C SER A 631 24.17 27.79 17.70
N ASP A 632 24.05 27.38 16.44
CA ASP A 632 24.41 28.24 15.30
C ASP A 632 23.43 29.40 15.13
N LEU A 633 22.14 29.17 15.39
CA LEU A 633 21.14 30.23 15.34
C LEU A 633 21.36 31.29 16.42
N ASN A 634 21.89 30.92 17.59
CA ASN A 634 22.21 31.90 18.63
C ASN A 634 23.30 32.89 18.19
N GLU A 635 24.22 32.48 17.30
CA GLU A 635 25.28 33.32 16.76
C GLU A 635 24.81 34.09 15.50
N MET A 636 24.14 33.40 14.59
CA MET A 636 23.79 33.94 13.26
C MET A 636 22.47 34.72 13.24
N ALA A 637 21.46 34.28 14.00
CA ALA A 637 20.09 34.80 13.95
C ALA A 637 19.39 34.63 15.32
N PRO A 638 19.75 35.42 16.35
CA PRO A 638 19.34 35.19 17.74
C PRO A 638 17.82 35.25 17.99
N GLY A 639 17.04 35.79 17.05
CA GLY A 639 15.58 35.82 17.10
C GLY A 639 14.89 34.54 16.63
N LEU A 640 15.60 33.56 16.05
CA LEU A 640 15.04 32.31 15.56
C LEU A 640 15.28 31.18 16.56
N LYS A 641 14.20 30.60 17.08
CA LYS A 641 14.26 29.54 18.10
C LYS A 641 13.70 28.22 17.58
N VAL A 642 14.48 27.15 17.69
CA VAL A 642 14.08 25.78 17.37
C VAL A 642 13.46 25.15 18.62
N GLN A 643 12.19 24.75 18.50
CA GLN A 643 11.44 24.12 19.59
C GLN A 643 11.65 22.61 19.61
N ALA A 644 11.58 21.96 18.45
CA ALA A 644 11.71 20.52 18.32
C ALA A 644 12.22 20.16 16.92
N VAL A 645 12.94 19.04 16.82
CA VAL A 645 13.33 18.41 15.56
C VAL A 645 12.82 16.98 15.60
N ARG A 646 12.24 16.51 14.49
CA ARG A 646 11.78 15.14 14.35
C ARG A 646 12.30 14.54 13.06
N VAL A 647 13.08 13.47 13.19
CA VAL A 647 13.65 12.74 12.07
C VAL A 647 12.89 11.44 11.84
N THR A 648 12.56 11.13 10.59
CA THR A 648 12.01 9.81 10.22
C THR A 648 13.11 8.79 10.01
N LYS A 649 12.81 7.49 10.17
CA LYS A 649 13.80 6.44 9.92
C LYS A 649 14.31 6.50 8.48
N PRO A 650 15.63 6.38 8.26
CA PRO A 650 16.18 6.50 6.93
C PRO A 650 15.85 5.27 6.07
N LYS A 651 15.58 5.51 4.79
CA LYS A 651 15.35 4.47 3.79
C LYS A 651 16.68 3.89 3.31
N ILE A 652 16.80 2.58 3.42
CA ILE A 652 17.97 1.81 2.94
C ILE A 652 17.68 1.30 1.52
N PRO A 653 18.62 1.40 0.57
CA PRO A 653 18.48 0.81 -0.76
C PRO A 653 18.13 -0.69 -0.73
N GLU A 654 17.24 -1.13 -1.62
CA GLU A 654 16.69 -2.51 -1.58
C GLU A 654 17.74 -3.62 -1.73
N ALA A 655 18.85 -3.33 -2.45
CA ALA A 655 19.97 -4.25 -2.63
C ALA A 655 20.64 -4.64 -1.30
N ILE A 656 20.69 -3.73 -0.33
CA ILE A 656 21.32 -3.94 0.98
C ILE A 656 20.27 -4.36 2.02
N ARG A 657 19.02 -3.91 1.87
CA ARG A 657 17.90 -4.23 2.78
C ARG A 657 17.73 -5.74 2.97
N LYS A 658 17.72 -6.52 1.88
CA LYS A 658 17.56 -7.99 1.95
C LYS A 658 18.71 -8.67 2.71
N ASN A 659 19.95 -8.24 2.47
CA ASN A 659 21.11 -8.82 3.15
C ASN A 659 21.10 -8.51 4.65
N TYR A 660 20.65 -7.30 5.01
CA TYR A 660 20.54 -6.90 6.40
C TYR A 660 19.41 -7.64 7.15
N GLU A 661 18.25 -7.79 6.51
CA GLU A 661 17.12 -8.58 7.05
C GLU A 661 17.52 -10.05 7.29
N LEU A 662 18.28 -10.65 6.37
CA LEU A 662 18.81 -12.01 6.51
C LEU A 662 19.83 -12.11 7.66
N MET A 663 20.78 -11.17 7.73
CA MET A 663 21.80 -11.13 8.77
C MET A 663 21.20 -10.96 10.18
N GLU A 664 20.20 -10.08 10.34
CA GLU A 664 19.49 -9.90 11.62
C GLU A 664 18.64 -11.12 11.99
N ALA A 665 18.00 -11.76 11.01
CA ALA A 665 17.29 -13.02 11.24
C ALA A 665 18.24 -14.15 11.70
N GLU A 666 19.46 -14.21 11.14
CA GLU A 666 20.49 -15.16 11.58
C GLU A 666 21.05 -14.83 12.97
N LYS A 667 21.36 -13.57 13.26
CA LYS A 667 21.83 -13.12 14.58
C LYS A 667 20.80 -13.39 15.67
N SER A 668 19.53 -13.15 15.39
CA SER A 668 18.41 -13.47 16.28
C SER A 668 18.27 -14.98 16.51
N LYS A 669 18.39 -15.81 15.45
CA LYS A 669 18.39 -17.28 15.58
C LYS A 669 19.55 -17.78 16.45
N LEU A 670 20.74 -17.19 16.29
CA LEU A 670 21.93 -17.55 17.07
C LEU A 670 21.77 -17.20 18.56
N LEU A 671 21.20 -16.02 18.86
CA LEU A 671 20.86 -15.62 20.23
C LEU A 671 19.80 -16.53 20.86
N ILE A 672 18.75 -16.89 20.12
CA ILE A 672 17.70 -17.81 20.58
C ILE A 672 18.28 -19.20 20.83
N ALA A 673 19.13 -19.71 19.92
CA ALA A 673 19.79 -21.00 20.09
C ALA A 673 20.72 -21.00 21.33
N ALA A 674 21.49 -19.94 21.54
CA ALA A 674 22.36 -19.79 22.70
C ALA A 674 21.57 -19.68 24.03
N GLN A 675 20.44 -18.97 24.04
CA GLN A 675 19.56 -18.92 25.21
C GLN A 675 18.87 -20.27 25.46
N HIS A 676 18.38 -20.92 24.41
CA HIS A 676 17.78 -22.25 24.48
C HIS A 676 18.76 -23.27 25.05
N GLN A 677 20.04 -23.22 24.64
CA GLN A 677 21.09 -24.08 25.18
C GLN A 677 21.27 -23.88 26.70
N LYS A 678 21.26 -22.63 27.19
CA LYS A 678 21.33 -22.31 28.63
C LYS A 678 20.09 -22.78 29.40
N VAL A 679 18.91 -22.72 28.79
CA VAL A 679 17.66 -23.22 29.41
C VAL A 679 17.72 -24.73 29.54
N VAL A 680 18.09 -25.45 28.47
CA VAL A 680 18.24 -26.92 28.47
C VAL A 680 19.25 -27.37 29.52
N GLU A 681 20.38 -26.67 29.66
CA GLU A 681 21.38 -26.97 30.68
C GLU A 681 20.81 -26.82 32.11
N LYS A 682 20.11 -25.71 32.39
CA LYS A 682 19.45 -25.48 33.69
C LYS A 682 18.30 -26.45 33.97
N GLU A 683 17.53 -26.83 32.97
CA GLU A 683 16.45 -27.81 33.09
C GLU A 683 17.00 -29.21 33.38
N ALA A 684 18.09 -29.61 32.72
CA ALA A 684 18.77 -30.87 33.01
C ALA A 684 19.35 -30.90 34.43
N GLU A 685 19.92 -29.79 34.91
CA GLU A 685 20.38 -29.67 36.30
C GLU A 685 19.21 -29.74 37.29
N THR A 686 18.10 -29.06 36.98
CA THR A 686 16.89 -29.05 37.81
C THR A 686 16.22 -30.43 37.86
N ALA A 687 16.17 -31.15 36.74
CA ALA A 687 15.65 -32.52 36.67
C ALA A 687 16.48 -33.48 37.52
N ARG A 688 17.82 -33.37 37.49
CA ARG A 688 18.71 -34.15 38.37
C ARG A 688 18.46 -33.86 39.85
N ARG A 689 18.34 -32.59 40.24
CA ARG A 689 18.03 -32.22 41.63
C ARG A 689 16.66 -32.73 42.06
N LYS A 690 15.64 -32.63 41.20
CA LYS A 690 14.28 -33.14 41.48
C LYS A 690 14.27 -34.66 41.67
N ALA A 691 15.02 -35.41 40.86
CA ALA A 691 15.13 -36.85 40.99
C ALA A 691 15.80 -37.27 42.32
N LEU A 692 16.84 -36.55 42.76
CA LEU A 692 17.47 -36.79 44.06
C LEU A 692 16.52 -36.49 45.23
N ILE A 693 15.80 -35.38 45.17
CA ILE A 693 14.83 -34.99 46.20
C ILE A 693 13.69 -36.01 46.28
N GLU A 694 13.17 -36.50 45.16
CA GLU A 694 12.10 -37.51 45.19
C GLU A 694 12.60 -38.85 45.73
N ALA A 695 13.80 -39.29 45.35
CA ALA A 695 14.39 -40.51 45.91
C ALA A 695 14.65 -40.41 47.42
N GLU A 696 15.09 -39.24 47.92
CA GLU A 696 15.28 -39.00 49.35
C GLU A 696 13.95 -38.97 50.11
N LYS A 697 12.93 -38.33 49.51
CA LYS A 697 11.56 -38.31 50.05
C LYS A 697 10.97 -39.71 50.13
N GLU A 698 11.11 -40.53 49.09
CA GLU A 698 10.66 -41.92 49.10
C GLU A 698 11.37 -42.74 50.20
N ALA A 699 12.68 -42.56 50.36
CA ALA A 699 13.44 -43.20 51.43
C ALA A 699 12.99 -42.75 52.84
N GLN A 700 12.71 -41.46 53.04
CA GLN A 700 12.19 -40.93 54.30
C GLN A 700 10.79 -41.44 54.62
N VAL A 701 9.89 -41.49 53.62
CA VAL A 701 8.53 -42.03 53.79
C VAL A 701 8.58 -43.52 54.14
N ALA A 702 9.44 -44.29 53.46
CA ALA A 702 9.63 -45.71 53.77
C ALA A 702 10.14 -45.92 55.21
N LYS A 703 11.07 -45.08 55.67
CA LYS A 703 11.56 -45.12 57.06
C LYS A 703 10.46 -44.84 58.07
N ILE A 704 9.64 -43.79 57.86
CA ILE A 704 8.52 -43.46 58.74
C ILE A 704 7.49 -44.59 58.79
N GLN A 705 7.17 -45.20 57.64
CA GLN A 705 6.26 -46.35 57.60
C GLN A 705 6.82 -47.57 58.34
N TYR A 706 8.15 -47.77 58.28
CA TYR A 706 8.81 -48.83 59.02
C TYR A 706 8.77 -48.57 60.54
N ASP A 707 9.05 -47.33 60.96
CA ASP A 707 8.99 -46.91 62.36
C ASP A 707 7.57 -47.02 62.93
N GLN A 708 6.54 -46.68 62.15
CA GLN A 708 5.13 -46.90 62.52
C GLN A 708 4.84 -48.39 62.75
N LYS A 709 5.29 -49.28 61.86
CA LYS A 709 5.12 -50.73 62.03
C LYS A 709 5.85 -51.28 63.24
N ILE A 710 7.05 -50.77 63.53
CA ILE A 710 7.81 -51.15 64.74
C ILE A 710 7.04 -50.71 65.99
N MET A 711 6.60 -49.45 66.06
CA MET A 711 5.82 -48.95 67.19
C MET A 711 4.50 -49.70 67.39
N GLU A 712 3.82 -50.09 66.31
CA GLU A 712 2.61 -50.90 66.38
C GLU A 712 2.90 -52.28 66.97
N LYS A 713 3.99 -52.93 66.56
CA LYS A 713 4.43 -54.22 67.10
C LYS A 713 4.89 -54.12 68.56
N GLU A 714 5.62 -53.08 68.94
CA GLU A 714 6.00 -52.82 70.34
C GLU A 714 4.79 -52.53 71.22
N SER A 715 3.79 -51.81 70.69
CA SER A 715 2.53 -51.54 71.39
C SER A 715 1.73 -52.82 71.60
N LEU A 716 1.67 -53.70 70.59
CA LEU A 716 1.06 -55.03 70.71
C LEU A 716 1.79 -55.88 71.77
N GLN A 717 3.12 -55.89 71.77
CA GLN A 717 3.90 -56.60 72.80
C GLN A 717 3.62 -56.06 74.21
N LYS A 718 3.48 -54.73 74.38
CA LYS A 718 3.10 -54.13 75.66
C LYS A 718 1.69 -54.51 76.09
N ILE A 719 0.74 -54.59 75.16
CA ILE A 719 -0.62 -55.03 75.44
C ILE A 719 -0.62 -56.48 75.92
N GLU A 720 0.10 -57.39 75.24
CA GLU A 720 0.21 -58.80 75.67
C GLU A 720 0.84 -58.91 77.06
N LEU A 721 1.90 -58.16 77.36
CA LEU A 721 2.53 -58.14 78.70
C LEU A 721 1.57 -57.64 79.79
N ILE A 722 0.74 -56.63 79.48
CA ILE A 722 -0.28 -56.12 80.40
C ILE A 722 -1.38 -57.16 80.59
N GLU A 723 -1.88 -57.79 79.53
CA GLU A 723 -2.88 -58.86 79.60
C GLU A 723 -2.39 -60.05 80.41
N ASP A 724 -1.14 -60.47 80.24
CA ASP A 724 -0.50 -61.52 81.04
C ASP A 724 -0.42 -61.12 82.52
N SER A 725 -0.06 -59.86 82.81
CA SER A 725 -0.01 -59.35 84.18
C SER A 725 -1.40 -59.31 84.84
N ILE A 726 -2.44 -58.93 84.08
CA ILE A 726 -3.84 -58.93 84.52
C ILE A 726 -4.32 -60.36 84.72
N HIS A 727 -3.99 -61.29 83.81
CA HIS A 727 -4.37 -62.69 83.93
C HIS A 727 -3.71 -63.34 85.15
N LYS A 728 -2.42 -63.08 85.39
CA LYS A 728 -1.70 -63.52 86.59
C LYS A 728 -2.33 -62.99 87.87
N ALA A 729 -2.65 -61.69 87.92
CA ALA A 729 -3.32 -61.09 89.07
C ALA A 729 -4.70 -61.71 89.30
N LYS A 730 -5.49 -61.90 88.24
CA LYS A 730 -6.83 -62.50 88.30
C LYS A 730 -6.80 -63.95 88.79
N GLN A 731 -5.82 -64.74 88.34
CA GLN A 731 -5.60 -66.12 88.81
C GLN A 731 -5.19 -66.14 90.30
N GLN A 732 -4.31 -65.23 90.74
CA GLN A 732 -3.94 -65.11 92.15
C GLN A 732 -5.14 -64.74 93.04
N THR A 733 -5.93 -63.73 92.65
CA THR A 733 -7.15 -63.35 93.41
C THR A 733 -8.16 -64.50 93.46
N LYS A 734 -8.31 -65.27 92.38
CA LYS A 734 -9.19 -66.44 92.36
C LYS A 734 -8.70 -67.54 93.30
N ALA A 735 -7.39 -67.84 93.28
CA ALA A 735 -6.79 -68.82 94.18
C ALA A 735 -6.90 -68.42 95.67
N GLU A 736 -6.75 -67.13 95.99
CA GLU A 736 -6.95 -66.59 97.34
C GLU A 736 -8.42 -66.68 97.80
N ALA A 737 -9.36 -66.38 96.90
CA ALA A 737 -10.80 -66.52 97.17
C ALA A 737 -11.21 -67.98 97.39
N ASP A 738 -10.68 -68.91 96.57
CA ASP A 738 -10.92 -70.33 96.70
C ASP A 738 -10.32 -70.88 98.01
N TYR A 739 -9.11 -70.45 98.39
CA TYR A 739 -8.51 -70.79 99.70
C TYR A 739 -9.36 -70.30 100.89
N TYR A 740 -9.89 -69.08 100.81
CA TYR A 740 -10.77 -68.52 101.84
C TYR A 740 -12.08 -69.32 101.95
N ASN A 741 -12.69 -69.69 100.81
CA ASN A 741 -13.91 -70.50 100.77
C ASN A 741 -13.69 -71.91 101.30
N LEU A 742 -12.60 -72.58 100.90
CA LEU A 742 -12.24 -73.92 101.40
C LEU A 742 -11.97 -73.92 102.90
N LYS A 743 -11.31 -72.88 103.42
CA LYS A 743 -11.10 -72.72 104.86
C LYS A 743 -12.43 -72.57 105.62
N LYS A 744 -13.36 -71.77 105.08
CA LYS A 744 -14.71 -71.61 105.65
C LYS A 744 -15.56 -72.87 105.56
N GLN A 745 -15.45 -73.63 104.46
CA GLN A 745 -16.12 -74.93 104.31
C GLN A 745 -15.52 -75.99 105.23
N ALA A 746 -14.21 -76.02 105.46
CA ALA A 746 -13.59 -76.92 106.43
C ALA A 746 -14.03 -76.62 107.86
N GLU A 747 -14.19 -75.33 108.22
CA GLU A 747 -14.77 -74.90 109.50
C GLU A 747 -16.24 -75.34 109.64
N ALA A 748 -17.04 -75.25 108.57
CA ALA A 748 -18.46 -75.66 108.56
C ALA A 748 -18.65 -77.18 108.57
N ASN A 749 -17.85 -77.95 107.82
CA ASN A 749 -17.91 -79.41 107.80
C ASN A 749 -17.52 -80.05 109.14
N LYS A 750 -16.73 -79.35 109.96
CA LYS A 750 -16.40 -79.78 111.33
C LYS A 750 -17.62 -79.74 112.27
N LEU A 751 -18.61 -78.90 111.97
CA LEU A 751 -19.87 -78.78 112.71
C LEU A 751 -20.97 -79.74 112.19
N LEU A 752 -20.81 -80.31 110.98
CA LEU A 752 -21.78 -81.19 110.31
C LEU A 752 -21.49 -82.69 110.48
N LEU A 753 -20.40 -83.06 111.19
CA LEU A 753 -20.04 -84.44 111.52
C LEU A 753 -20.87 -84.98 112.71
N THR A 754 -22.19 -84.97 112.59
CA THR A 754 -23.09 -85.68 113.51
C THR A 754 -23.48 -87.04 112.94
N ARG A 755 -23.67 -88.03 113.83
CA ARG A 755 -23.90 -89.43 113.45
C ARG A 755 -25.17 -89.59 112.62
N GLU A 756 -26.20 -88.79 112.90
CA GLU A 756 -27.47 -88.80 112.17
C GLU A 756 -27.31 -88.32 110.71
N TYR A 757 -26.41 -87.37 110.45
CA TYR A 757 -26.20 -86.81 109.10
C TYR A 757 -25.44 -87.77 108.17
N LEU A 758 -24.49 -88.55 108.72
CA LEU A 758 -23.77 -89.58 107.98
C LEU A 758 -24.67 -90.78 107.60
N GLU A 759 -25.62 -91.15 108.46
CA GLU A 759 -26.62 -92.16 108.12
C GLU A 759 -27.58 -91.68 107.03
N LEU A 760 -28.05 -90.43 107.10
CA LEU A 760 -28.89 -89.84 106.05
C LEU A 760 -28.17 -89.82 104.69
N LYS A 761 -26.90 -89.42 104.65
CA LYS A 761 -26.09 -89.46 103.41
C LYS A 761 -25.81 -90.88 102.91
N LYS A 762 -25.65 -91.87 103.81
CA LYS A 762 -25.53 -93.29 103.44
C LYS A 762 -26.80 -93.81 102.76
N TYR A 763 -27.99 -93.46 103.29
CA TYR A 763 -29.26 -93.85 102.67
C TYR A 763 -29.52 -93.13 101.34
N GLU A 764 -29.16 -91.84 101.22
CA GLU A 764 -29.24 -91.11 99.94
C GLU A 764 -28.33 -91.70 98.84
N ALA A 765 -27.14 -92.19 99.19
CA ALA A 765 -26.22 -92.83 98.24
C ALA A 765 -26.68 -94.24 97.81
N LEU A 766 -27.34 -94.99 98.68
CA LEU A 766 -27.93 -96.30 98.35
C LEU A 766 -29.15 -96.19 97.42
N ALA A 767 -29.92 -95.10 97.50
CA ALA A 767 -31.11 -94.89 96.67
C ALA A 767 -30.81 -94.56 95.19
N LEU A 768 -29.60 -94.10 94.88
CA LEU A 768 -29.20 -93.65 93.53
C LEU A 768 -28.56 -94.74 92.65
N ASN A 769 -28.43 -95.97 93.11
CA ASN A 769 -27.73 -97.04 92.39
C ASN A 769 -28.68 -98.04 91.70
N ASN A 770 -29.19 -97.68 90.53
CA ASN A 770 -30.13 -98.48 89.72
C ASN A 770 -29.45 -99.25 88.56
N LYS A 771 -28.33 -99.93 88.80
CA LYS A 771 -27.71 -100.81 87.78
C LYS A 771 -27.65 -102.27 88.23
N ILE A 772 -28.48 -103.08 87.57
CA ILE A 772 -28.52 -104.53 87.62
C ILE A 772 -27.39 -105.07 86.73
N TYR A 773 -26.50 -105.90 87.26
CA TYR A 773 -25.45 -106.61 86.51
C TYR A 773 -25.75 -108.12 86.56
N PHE A 774 -25.81 -108.77 85.39
CA PHE A 774 -25.92 -110.23 85.25
C PHE A 774 -24.54 -110.79 84.88
N GLY A 775 -24.03 -111.74 85.67
CA GLY A 775 -22.75 -112.42 85.43
C GLY A 775 -22.36 -113.30 86.62
N SER A 776 -21.75 -114.45 86.35
CA SER A 776 -21.54 -115.56 87.29
C SER A 776 -20.46 -115.36 88.37
N ASP A 777 -19.91 -114.16 88.55
CA ASP A 777 -18.86 -113.85 89.55
C ASP A 777 -18.97 -112.41 90.13
N ILE A 778 -20.12 -112.05 90.71
CA ILE A 778 -20.32 -110.80 91.48
C ILE A 778 -20.53 -110.99 93.02
N PRO A 779 -20.40 -112.16 93.66
CA PRO A 779 -20.47 -112.23 95.14
C PRO A 779 -19.33 -111.57 95.93
N ASN A 780 -18.34 -110.91 95.30
CA ASN A 780 -17.19 -110.33 96.01
C ASN A 780 -17.20 -108.78 96.17
N MET A 781 -18.24 -108.08 95.72
CA MET A 781 -18.27 -106.60 95.82
C MET A 781 -19.04 -106.05 97.04
N PHE A 782 -19.74 -106.91 97.80
CA PHE A 782 -20.64 -106.47 98.86
C PHE A 782 -20.32 -106.97 100.27
N LEU A 783 -19.25 -107.75 100.47
CA LEU A 783 -18.88 -108.24 101.80
C LEU A 783 -17.36 -108.25 102.02
N GLN A 784 -16.96 -107.47 103.03
CA GLN A 784 -15.66 -107.45 103.75
C GLN A 784 -14.47 -106.81 103.01
N ALA A 785 -13.53 -106.10 103.65
CA ALA A 785 -13.41 -105.47 104.96
C ALA A 785 -12.04 -104.73 104.95
N SER A 786 -11.84 -103.85 105.94
CA SER A 786 -10.56 -103.41 106.52
C SER A 786 -9.56 -102.59 105.69
N VAL A 787 -9.49 -101.30 106.04
CA VAL A 787 -8.32 -100.58 106.59
C VAL A 787 -6.96 -101.31 106.53
N GLY A 788 -5.96 -100.69 105.91
CA GLY A 788 -4.55 -100.92 106.25
C GLY A 788 -3.56 -100.90 105.08
N ASP A 789 -2.70 -99.87 105.10
CA ASP A 789 -1.26 -99.90 104.80
C ASP A 789 -0.67 -100.08 103.38
N THR A 790 0.06 -99.02 103.02
CA THR A 790 1.38 -98.96 102.38
C THR A 790 1.62 -99.63 101.02
N ALA A 791 1.98 -98.81 100.02
CA ALA A 791 3.10 -99.11 99.12
C ALA A 791 3.58 -97.86 98.36
N ILE A 792 4.87 -97.55 98.54
CA ILE A 792 5.70 -96.61 97.78
C ILE A 792 6.16 -97.31 96.48
N PRO A 793 6.26 -96.62 95.32
CA PRO A 793 7.59 -96.35 94.70
C PRO A 793 7.64 -94.94 94.05
N LYS A 794 8.59 -94.04 94.34
CA LYS A 794 10.03 -93.96 94.03
C LYS A 794 10.43 -94.00 92.54
N ASN A 795 10.81 -92.81 92.06
CA ASN A 795 11.90 -92.42 91.11
C ASN A 795 11.77 -92.87 89.64
N ILE A 796 12.09 -92.05 88.62
CA ILE A 796 13.39 -91.43 88.23
C ILE A 796 13.05 -90.21 87.33
N VAL A 797 13.36 -88.94 87.63
CA VAL A 797 14.62 -88.14 87.46
C VAL A 797 15.26 -88.20 86.06
N GLU A 798 15.03 -87.16 85.25
CA GLU A 798 16.04 -86.17 84.83
C GLU A 798 15.38 -84.80 84.62
#